data_AF-A0A6I0KWT0-F1
#
_entry.id   AF-A0A6I0KWT0-F1
#
_cell.length_a   1.000
_cell.length_b   1.000
_cell.length_c   1.000
_cell.angle_alpha   90.00
_cell.angle_beta   90.00
_cell.angle_gamma   90.00
#
_symmetry.space_group_name_H-M   'P 1'
#
loop_
_entity.id
_entity.type
_entity.pdbx_description
1 polymer ?
#
loop_
_entity_poly.entity_id
_entity_poly.type
_entity_poly.pdbx_seq_one_letter_code
_entity_poly.pdbx_strand_id
1 'polypeptide(L)'
;ALTASVATVLGSSNKIYTAYYYDIKGRVAKTVQSNLLGGYDVTATIYTFTDKPATVTHTHTASGKPTRTEMYTYSYNHADRLLKVEHTLGGTKITLADYAYDNLGRLQSKSLHGSATNKLTYAYNVRGWLTGISGSKFTQNLYYNTGTGTAKYNGSISSMTWKAGNESTIRGYKFTYDGLSRLMNATYGETAGINTNTNRFSENVTAYDKNGNIKTLQRYGQTAASGYGLIDNLTFTLGGNLLNRVDDAAAASAYGGGFEFKDGVKQANEYTYDSNGNLTKDLNKGISTITYNVLNLPNMVTFSDGSTIAYTYGADGTKLKTVHKTGSTTTTTDYCGNVVYENGVQKLLLTDEGYVTLSDGKYHYYLKDHQGNNRVVINQSGTVEETNHYYPFGGVFASSGNVQPYKYNGKELDAKKGLNWYDYGARHYDAALGRFTTNDRFAEKYHSMSPYQYGANNPVKNVDVNGDSIVVLNYTSGEHLGLLIQNSSNRWEYYSFNGDKIYNSTEGSLGGGPQDNKGELSWPTPQAFLDSEYNQNTYKEDLESGKVNGYGYQEGYLIPTTEKQDRIIKNTFLETVDQGYSLVGNHCSIVVQKSLNKAGIETMNKMKVTNRQTGNIFNVKVNPYLLSKAYQAIEKNNPLGYIIRRNK
;
A
#
# COMPACT_ATOMS: atom_id res chain seq x y z
N ALA A 1 2.17 -20.15 -24.56
CA ALA A 1 1.05 -20.73 -23.79
C ALA A 1 -0.07 -19.69 -23.66
N LEU A 2 -1.30 -20.11 -23.37
CA LEU A 2 -2.46 -19.22 -23.14
C LEU A 2 -3.15 -19.67 -21.86
N THR A 3 -3.43 -18.74 -20.95
CA THR A 3 -4.33 -18.96 -19.81
C THR A 3 -5.42 -17.89 -19.83
N ALA A 4 -6.51 -18.11 -19.11
CA ALA A 4 -7.59 -17.15 -19.00
C ALA A 4 -8.22 -17.20 -17.62
N SER A 5 -8.84 -16.07 -17.24
CA SER A 5 -9.68 -15.94 -16.06
C SER A 5 -10.99 -15.27 -16.44
N VAL A 6 -12.03 -15.54 -15.64
CA VAL A 6 -13.32 -14.89 -15.76
C VAL A 6 -13.76 -14.38 -14.39
N ALA A 7 -14.09 -13.10 -14.31
CA ALA A 7 -14.65 -12.50 -13.11
C ALA A 7 -16.11 -12.11 -13.37
N THR A 8 -17.00 -12.45 -12.44
CA THR A 8 -18.40 -12.01 -12.52
C THR A 8 -18.48 -10.54 -12.08
N VAL A 9 -19.24 -9.72 -12.81
CA VAL A 9 -19.58 -8.38 -12.35
C VAL A 9 -20.70 -8.53 -11.31
N LEU A 10 -20.38 -8.24 -10.05
CA LEU A 10 -21.27 -8.50 -8.93
C LEU A 10 -22.59 -7.74 -9.08
N GLY A 11 -23.71 -8.43 -8.83
CA GLY A 11 -25.06 -7.89 -9.01
C GLY A 11 -25.58 -7.94 -10.46
N SER A 12 -24.90 -8.62 -11.39
CA SER A 12 -25.33 -8.77 -12.78
C SER A 12 -24.94 -10.12 -13.38
N SER A 13 -25.44 -10.41 -14.59
CA SER A 13 -24.99 -11.56 -15.41
C SER A 13 -23.70 -11.30 -16.19
N ASN A 14 -23.20 -10.06 -16.19
CA ASN A 14 -22.04 -9.66 -16.98
C ASN A 14 -20.76 -10.31 -16.45
N LYS A 15 -19.83 -10.59 -17.36
CA LYS A 15 -18.53 -11.19 -17.07
C LYS A 15 -17.41 -10.33 -17.63
N ILE A 16 -16.30 -10.29 -16.91
CA ILE A 16 -15.02 -9.75 -17.34
C ILE A 16 -14.13 -10.93 -17.68
N TYR A 17 -13.80 -11.09 -18.95
CA TYR A 17 -12.88 -12.11 -19.44
C TYR A 17 -11.49 -11.51 -19.54
N THR A 18 -10.49 -12.23 -19.04
CA THR A 18 -9.09 -11.86 -19.18
C THR A 18 -8.31 -13.03 -19.78
N ALA A 19 -7.59 -12.79 -20.86
CA ALA A 19 -6.70 -13.75 -21.50
C ALA A 19 -5.24 -13.30 -21.33
N TYR A 20 -4.37 -14.24 -20.95
CA TYR A 20 -2.94 -14.03 -20.75
C TYR A 20 -2.15 -14.84 -21.76
N TYR A 21 -1.34 -14.14 -22.55
CA TYR A 21 -0.44 -14.71 -23.54
C TYR A 21 0.98 -14.67 -23.00
N TYR A 22 1.68 -15.79 -23.14
CA TYR A 22 3.02 -15.94 -22.61
C TYR A 22 4.04 -16.08 -23.73
N ASP A 23 5.22 -15.47 -23.54
CA ASP A 23 6.35 -15.66 -24.43
C ASP A 23 7.01 -17.05 -24.25
N ILE A 24 8.09 -17.29 -24.99
CA ILE A 24 8.85 -18.56 -24.93
C ILE A 24 9.51 -18.82 -23.57
N LYS A 25 9.73 -17.80 -22.73
CA LYS A 25 10.25 -17.91 -21.37
C LYS A 25 9.15 -18.11 -20.32
N GLY A 26 7.87 -18.07 -20.73
CA GLY A 26 6.73 -18.21 -19.82
C GLY A 26 6.37 -16.92 -19.07
N ARG A 27 6.87 -15.76 -19.51
CA ARG A 27 6.50 -14.44 -18.96
C ARG A 27 5.22 -13.94 -19.66
N VAL A 28 4.38 -13.17 -18.98
CA VAL A 28 3.14 -12.61 -19.58
C VAL A 28 3.49 -11.50 -20.57
N ALA A 29 3.48 -11.80 -21.86
CA ALA A 29 3.79 -10.84 -22.92
C ALA A 29 2.58 -10.01 -23.38
N LYS A 30 1.35 -10.51 -23.15
CA LYS A 30 0.14 -9.75 -23.46
C LYS A 30 -1.02 -10.18 -22.56
N THR A 31 -1.79 -9.21 -22.10
CA THR A 31 -3.07 -9.39 -21.41
C THR A 31 -4.16 -8.73 -22.24
N VAL A 32 -5.27 -9.42 -22.47
CA VAL A 32 -6.47 -8.89 -23.13
C VAL A 32 -7.64 -9.05 -22.17
N GLN A 33 -8.21 -7.94 -21.70
CA GLN A 33 -9.34 -7.93 -20.77
C GLN A 33 -10.54 -7.24 -21.42
N SER A 34 -11.74 -7.83 -21.33
CA SER A 34 -12.98 -7.12 -21.70
C SER A 34 -13.37 -6.09 -20.63
N ASN A 35 -13.97 -4.95 -20.99
CA ASN A 35 -14.42 -3.95 -20.02
C ASN A 35 -15.95 -3.75 -20.01
N LEU A 36 -16.44 -3.05 -18.98
CA LEU A 36 -17.89 -2.79 -18.78
C LEU A 36 -18.53 -1.94 -19.87
N LEU A 37 -17.73 -1.25 -20.68
CA LEU A 37 -18.21 -0.40 -21.77
C LEU A 37 -18.24 -1.13 -23.12
N GLY A 38 -18.12 -2.46 -23.12
CA GLY A 38 -18.26 -3.30 -24.30
C GLY A 38 -17.04 -3.30 -25.23
N GLY A 39 -15.87 -2.91 -24.74
CA GLY A 39 -14.60 -3.04 -25.45
C GLY A 39 -13.56 -3.82 -24.65
N TYR A 40 -12.29 -3.54 -24.93
CA TYR A 40 -11.14 -4.25 -24.36
C TYR A 40 -10.05 -3.30 -23.86
N ASP A 41 -9.42 -3.70 -22.78
CA ASP A 41 -8.17 -3.20 -22.24
C ASP A 41 -7.06 -4.21 -22.54
N VAL A 42 -6.14 -3.83 -23.43
CA VAL A 42 -5.03 -4.67 -23.87
C VAL A 42 -3.74 -4.11 -23.35
N THR A 43 -2.96 -4.92 -22.63
CA THR A 43 -1.59 -4.58 -22.22
C THR A 43 -0.63 -5.52 -22.93
N ALA A 44 0.36 -5.02 -23.65
CA ALA A 44 1.41 -5.81 -24.29
C ALA A 44 2.78 -5.39 -23.77
N THR A 45 3.57 -6.35 -23.33
CA THR A 45 4.88 -6.10 -22.71
C THR A 45 5.97 -6.77 -23.54
N ILE A 46 6.96 -5.98 -23.94
CA ILE A 46 8.22 -6.48 -24.47
C ILE A 46 9.23 -6.39 -23.33
N TYR A 47 9.99 -7.45 -23.12
CA TYR A 47 10.95 -7.56 -22.03
C TYR A 47 12.40 -7.41 -22.52
N THR A 48 13.28 -6.93 -21.66
CA THR A 48 14.73 -6.96 -21.81
C THR A 48 15.25 -8.40 -21.71
N PHE A 49 16.55 -8.57 -21.96
CA PHE A 49 17.24 -9.84 -21.74
C PHE A 49 17.19 -10.28 -20.26
N THR A 50 17.26 -9.32 -19.33
CA THR A 50 17.20 -9.48 -17.86
C THR A 50 15.78 -9.48 -17.29
N ASP A 51 14.79 -9.80 -18.13
CA ASP A 51 13.39 -9.98 -17.76
C ASP A 51 12.64 -8.73 -17.26
N LYS A 52 13.26 -7.54 -17.32
CA LYS A 52 12.59 -6.25 -17.07
C LYS A 52 11.68 -5.83 -18.22
N PRO A 53 10.57 -5.11 -17.98
CA PRO A 53 9.80 -4.49 -19.07
C PRO A 53 10.68 -3.50 -19.87
N ALA A 54 10.87 -3.72 -21.17
CA ALA A 54 11.50 -2.76 -22.07
C ALA A 54 10.47 -1.76 -22.61
N THR A 55 9.33 -2.27 -23.07
CA THR A 55 8.16 -1.46 -23.43
C THR A 55 6.88 -2.09 -22.92
N VAL A 56 5.91 -1.24 -22.58
CA VAL A 56 4.54 -1.65 -22.24
C VAL A 56 3.58 -0.81 -23.06
N THR A 57 2.78 -1.44 -23.91
CA THR A 57 1.76 -0.76 -24.71
C THR A 57 0.39 -1.04 -24.12
N HIS A 58 -0.38 -0.01 -23.81
CA HIS A 58 -1.79 -0.14 -23.46
C HIS A 58 -2.66 0.30 -24.63
N THR A 59 -3.70 -0.48 -24.92
CA THR A 59 -4.74 -0.12 -25.88
C THR A 59 -6.10 -0.31 -25.23
N HIS A 60 -6.82 0.78 -25.07
CA HIS A 60 -8.18 0.83 -24.54
C HIS A 60 -9.18 1.07 -25.67
N THR A 61 -10.23 0.24 -25.69
CA THR A 61 -11.38 0.37 -26.58
C THR A 61 -12.66 0.30 -25.77
N ALA A 62 -13.69 1.01 -26.22
CA ALA A 62 -15.04 0.96 -25.65
C ALA A 62 -16.07 1.18 -26.77
N SER A 63 -17.27 0.61 -26.62
CA SER A 63 -18.30 0.64 -27.66
C SER A 63 -18.72 2.08 -28.00
N GLY A 64 -18.60 2.45 -29.28
CA GLY A 64 -18.93 3.80 -29.77
C GLY A 64 -18.00 4.91 -29.24
N LYS A 65 -16.81 4.57 -28.72
CA LYS A 65 -15.83 5.54 -28.20
C LYS A 65 -14.50 5.45 -28.96
N PRO A 66 -13.71 6.55 -29.00
CA PRO A 66 -12.39 6.52 -29.60
C PRO A 66 -11.45 5.53 -28.92
N THR A 67 -10.70 4.77 -29.72
CA THR A 67 -9.60 3.94 -29.24
C THR A 67 -8.48 4.81 -28.68
N ARG A 68 -7.93 4.42 -27.54
CA ARG A 68 -6.75 5.05 -26.94
C ARG A 68 -5.59 4.07 -26.93
N THR A 69 -4.46 4.47 -27.49
CA THR A 69 -3.22 3.70 -27.42
C THR A 69 -2.14 4.56 -26.81
N GLU A 70 -1.44 4.00 -25.84
CA GLU A 70 -0.27 4.59 -25.19
C GLU A 70 0.85 3.58 -25.07
N MET A 71 2.08 4.06 -24.96
CA MET A 71 3.25 3.21 -24.80
C MET A 71 4.21 3.80 -23.77
N TYR A 72 4.62 2.96 -22.83
CA TYR A 72 5.72 3.20 -21.91
C TYR A 72 6.99 2.55 -22.45
N THR A 73 8.10 3.26 -22.38
CA THR A 73 9.45 2.73 -22.66
C THR A 73 10.30 2.93 -21.42
N TYR A 74 10.99 1.87 -21.00
CA TYR A 74 11.78 1.84 -19.78
C TYR A 74 13.25 1.67 -20.13
N SER A 75 14.12 2.39 -19.41
CA SER A 75 15.56 2.16 -19.46
C SER A 75 16.11 1.87 -18.07
N TYR A 76 17.18 1.08 -18.01
CA TYR A 76 17.77 0.60 -16.77
C TYR A 76 19.28 0.82 -16.77
N ASN A 77 19.88 0.88 -15.58
CA ASN A 77 21.33 0.86 -15.47
C ASN A 77 21.88 -0.57 -15.54
N HIS A 78 23.21 -0.71 -15.49
CA HIS A 78 23.89 -2.01 -15.53
C HIS A 78 23.53 -2.98 -14.37
N ALA A 79 22.85 -2.49 -13.32
CA ALA A 79 22.35 -3.30 -12.22
C ALA A 79 20.81 -3.36 -12.22
N ASP A 80 20.19 -3.19 -13.39
CA ASP A 80 18.76 -3.33 -13.62
C ASP A 80 17.84 -2.39 -12.81
N ARG A 81 18.40 -1.30 -12.28
CA ARG A 81 17.61 -0.25 -11.61
C ARG A 81 17.05 0.71 -12.66
N LEU A 82 15.78 1.06 -12.54
CA LEU A 82 15.05 1.90 -13.49
C LEU A 82 15.66 3.30 -13.58
N LEU A 83 16.15 3.71 -14.75
CA LEU A 83 16.72 5.03 -15.01
C LEU A 83 15.70 6.01 -15.59
N LYS A 84 14.81 5.55 -16.45
CA LYS A 84 13.89 6.42 -17.18
C LYS A 84 12.62 5.70 -17.55
N VAL A 85 11.52 6.43 -17.50
CA VAL A 85 10.22 6.04 -18.06
C VAL A 85 9.83 7.13 -19.06
N GLU A 86 9.67 6.74 -20.30
CA GLU A 86 9.12 7.58 -21.36
C GLU A 86 7.69 7.13 -21.66
N HIS A 87 6.79 8.08 -21.89
CA HIS A 87 5.39 7.80 -22.19
C HIS A 87 5.01 8.44 -23.52
N THR A 88 4.38 7.66 -24.39
CA THR A 88 3.94 8.09 -25.72
C THR A 88 2.43 7.99 -25.80
N LEU A 89 1.78 9.12 -26.09
CA LEU A 89 0.32 9.23 -26.19
C LEU A 89 -0.04 10.05 -27.43
N GLY A 90 -0.86 9.49 -28.32
CA GLY A 90 -1.27 10.19 -29.55
C GLY A 90 -0.11 10.59 -30.46
N GLY A 91 0.99 9.84 -30.43
CA GLY A 91 2.22 10.13 -31.18
C GLY A 91 3.21 11.06 -30.47
N THR A 92 2.78 11.75 -29.40
CA THR A 92 3.67 12.62 -28.61
C THR A 92 4.38 11.79 -27.56
N LYS A 93 5.72 11.78 -27.60
CA LYS A 93 6.58 11.12 -26.61
C LYS A 93 7.14 12.13 -25.61
N ILE A 94 7.00 11.85 -24.33
CA ILE A 94 7.55 12.65 -23.22
C ILE A 94 8.38 11.78 -22.28
N THR A 95 9.26 12.39 -21.49
CA THR A 95 9.88 11.73 -20.35
C THR A 95 8.95 11.85 -19.15
N LEU A 96 8.31 10.74 -18.74
CA LEU A 96 7.39 10.75 -17.61
C LEU A 96 8.17 10.93 -16.30
N ALA A 97 9.23 10.14 -16.14
CA ALA A 97 10.13 10.21 -14.99
C ALA A 97 11.58 9.83 -15.35
N ASP A 98 12.54 10.51 -14.74
CA ASP A 98 13.97 10.15 -14.72
C ASP A 98 14.40 9.86 -13.28
N TYR A 99 15.29 8.89 -13.10
CA TYR A 99 15.75 8.42 -11.80
C TYR A 99 17.27 8.42 -11.72
N ALA A 100 17.79 8.76 -10.54
CA ALA A 100 19.20 8.58 -10.19
C ALA A 100 19.30 7.90 -8.83
N TYR A 101 20.35 7.10 -8.65
CA TYR A 101 20.58 6.33 -7.42
C TYR A 101 21.94 6.68 -6.83
N ASP A 102 22.05 6.58 -5.51
CA ASP A 102 23.33 6.70 -4.83
C ASP A 102 24.16 5.41 -4.94
N ASN A 103 25.39 5.45 -4.40
CA ASN A 103 26.32 4.31 -4.44
C ASN A 103 25.80 3.08 -3.67
N LEU A 104 24.77 3.23 -2.82
CA LEU A 104 24.10 2.15 -2.11
C LEU A 104 22.83 1.65 -2.82
N GLY A 105 22.52 2.19 -4.00
CA GLY A 105 21.34 1.83 -4.78
C GLY A 105 20.03 2.42 -4.30
N ARG A 106 20.06 3.37 -3.36
CA ARG A 106 18.86 4.08 -2.90
C ARG A 106 18.51 5.19 -3.89
N LEU A 107 17.22 5.48 -4.05
CA LEU A 107 16.77 6.58 -4.90
C LEU A 107 17.37 7.89 -4.42
N GLN A 108 18.20 8.54 -5.24
CA GLN A 108 18.85 9.81 -4.93
C GLN A 108 18.06 10.98 -5.51
N SER A 109 17.52 10.84 -6.72
CA SER A 109 16.67 11.87 -7.31
C SER A 109 15.66 11.33 -8.29
N LYS A 110 14.56 12.05 -8.44
CA LYS A 110 13.51 11.80 -9.42
C LYS A 110 13.14 13.11 -10.13
N SER A 111 13.19 13.15 -11.45
CA SER A 111 12.75 14.27 -12.29
C SER A 111 11.44 13.89 -12.98
N LEU A 112 10.50 14.84 -13.11
CA LEU A 112 9.20 14.62 -13.77
C LEU A 112 9.10 15.49 -15.01
N HIS A 113 8.44 14.97 -16.06
CA HIS A 113 8.28 15.65 -17.34
C HIS A 113 9.61 16.07 -18.02
N GLY A 114 10.70 15.31 -17.78
CA GLY A 114 12.04 15.66 -18.28
C GLY A 114 12.55 17.04 -17.84
N SER A 115 11.96 17.62 -16.79
CA SER A 115 12.22 19.00 -16.35
C SER A 115 13.03 19.01 -15.06
N ALA A 116 14.16 19.71 -15.08
CA ALA A 116 14.98 19.94 -13.89
C ALA A 116 14.23 20.71 -12.79
N THR A 117 13.26 21.55 -13.16
CA THR A 117 12.41 22.31 -12.23
C THR A 117 11.53 21.39 -11.37
N ASN A 118 11.14 20.24 -11.93
CA ASN A 118 10.25 19.27 -11.29
C ASN A 118 11.05 18.13 -10.61
N LYS A 119 12.33 18.37 -10.31
CA LYS A 119 13.20 17.40 -9.66
C LYS A 119 13.00 17.38 -8.14
N LEU A 120 12.89 16.18 -7.61
CA LEU A 120 12.98 15.86 -6.19
C LEU A 120 14.31 15.15 -5.92
N THR A 121 14.95 15.48 -4.80
CA THR A 121 16.13 14.77 -4.27
C THR A 121 15.80 14.15 -2.92
N TYR A 122 16.43 13.02 -2.63
CA TYR A 122 16.14 12.21 -1.46
C TYR A 122 17.41 12.02 -0.64
N ALA A 123 17.31 12.24 0.67
CA ALA A 123 18.40 12.10 1.62
C ALA A 123 18.08 11.01 2.63
N TYR A 124 19.11 10.32 3.13
CA TYR A 124 18.98 9.21 4.06
C TYR A 124 20.00 9.29 5.18
N ASN A 125 19.70 8.69 6.33
CA ASN A 125 20.70 8.45 7.37
C ASN A 125 21.53 7.18 7.09
N VAL A 126 22.49 6.91 7.97
CA VAL A 126 23.37 5.72 7.89
C VAL A 126 22.63 4.39 8.01
N ARG A 127 21.37 4.38 8.50
CA ARG A 127 20.51 3.19 8.58
C ARG A 127 19.63 3.01 7.34
N GLY A 128 19.76 3.88 6.34
CA GLY A 128 18.94 3.85 5.13
C GLY A 128 17.54 4.45 5.30
N TRP A 129 17.23 5.08 6.43
CA TRP A 129 15.94 5.74 6.62
C TRP A 129 15.92 7.09 5.93
N LEU A 130 14.83 7.41 5.25
CA LEU A 130 14.64 8.68 4.57
C LEU A 130 14.66 9.82 5.58
N THR A 131 15.53 10.81 5.40
CA THR A 131 15.64 12.01 6.23
C THR A 131 15.16 13.26 5.53
N GLY A 132 15.05 13.27 4.21
CA GLY A 132 14.50 14.41 3.51
C GLY A 132 14.13 14.15 2.05
N ILE A 133 13.17 14.94 1.60
CA ILE A 133 12.75 15.11 0.20
C ILE A 133 12.91 16.60 -0.11
N SER A 134 13.63 16.96 -1.17
CA SER A 134 13.86 18.37 -1.52
C SER A 134 13.59 18.63 -2.99
N GLY A 135 12.76 19.62 -3.27
CA GLY A 135 12.47 20.12 -4.61
C GLY A 135 11.95 21.56 -4.58
N SER A 136 11.71 22.13 -5.76
CA SER A 136 11.30 23.54 -5.90
C SER A 136 9.89 23.81 -5.35
N LYS A 137 8.96 22.85 -5.52
CA LYS A 137 7.55 22.94 -5.10
C LYS A 137 7.20 22.08 -3.90
N PHE A 138 8.11 21.24 -3.43
CA PHE A 138 7.87 20.42 -2.25
C PHE A 138 9.17 20.12 -1.52
N THR A 139 9.18 20.34 -0.20
CA THR A 139 10.25 19.89 0.68
C THR A 139 9.66 19.19 1.89
N GLN A 140 10.36 18.17 2.40
CA GLN A 140 10.06 17.47 3.64
C GLN A 140 11.37 17.10 4.32
N ASN A 141 11.44 17.29 5.64
CA ASN A 141 12.50 16.73 6.49
C ASN A 141 11.86 15.79 7.51
N LEU A 142 12.50 14.64 7.72
CA LEU A 142 12.10 13.63 8.69
C LEU A 142 13.22 13.47 9.71
N TYR A 143 12.84 13.56 10.98
CA TYR A 143 13.78 13.47 12.09
C TYR A 143 13.44 12.26 12.96
N TYR A 144 14.44 11.45 13.29
CA TYR A 144 14.30 10.24 14.11
C TYR A 144 14.94 10.49 15.48
N ASN A 145 16.25 10.31 15.60
CA ASN A 145 17.03 10.61 16.80
C ASN A 145 17.51 12.07 16.86
N THR A 146 17.08 12.89 15.91
CA THR A 146 17.43 14.31 15.78
C THR A 146 16.14 15.15 15.74
N GLY A 147 16.25 16.45 15.45
CA GLY A 147 15.10 17.34 15.30
C GLY A 147 14.58 17.88 16.63
N THR A 148 13.33 18.35 16.64
CA THR A 148 12.70 19.05 17.78
C THR A 148 11.77 18.17 18.60
N GLY A 149 11.45 16.96 18.12
CA GLY A 149 10.65 15.97 18.85
C GLY A 149 11.49 15.09 19.79
N THR A 150 10.83 14.12 20.43
CA THR A 150 11.49 13.12 21.29
C THR A 150 12.25 12.10 20.43
N ALA A 151 13.58 12.02 20.62
CA ALA A 151 14.45 11.11 19.87
C ALA A 151 13.92 9.67 19.79
N LYS A 152 13.95 9.09 18.58
CA LYS A 152 13.55 7.72 18.26
C LYS A 152 14.67 6.96 17.57
N TYR A 153 14.94 5.76 18.04
CA TYR A 153 15.98 4.85 17.53
C TYR A 153 15.41 3.57 16.90
N ASN A 154 14.08 3.43 16.87
CA ASN A 154 13.35 2.25 16.39
C ASN A 154 12.70 2.46 15.00
N GLY A 155 13.08 3.53 14.29
CA GLY A 155 12.54 3.89 12.98
C GLY A 155 11.22 4.67 13.03
N SER A 156 10.65 4.95 14.21
CA SER A 156 9.55 5.91 14.33
C SER A 156 10.06 7.34 14.11
N ILE A 157 9.26 8.17 13.46
CA ILE A 157 9.59 9.57 13.20
C ILE A 157 9.30 10.38 14.46
N SER A 158 10.30 11.09 14.98
CA SER A 158 10.19 11.97 16.16
C SER A 158 9.50 13.28 15.81
N SER A 159 9.88 13.87 14.68
CA SER A 159 9.26 15.09 14.16
C SER A 159 9.44 15.17 12.66
N MET A 160 8.60 15.95 11.99
CA MET A 160 8.77 16.26 10.57
C MET A 160 8.47 17.73 10.29
N THR A 161 9.10 18.26 9.25
CA THR A 161 8.75 19.57 8.67
C THR A 161 8.49 19.42 7.19
N TRP A 162 7.58 20.21 6.61
CA TRP A 162 7.36 20.25 5.16
C TRP A 162 6.97 21.64 4.67
N LYS A 163 7.14 21.87 3.37
CA LYS A 163 6.67 23.04 2.63
C LYS A 163 6.12 22.56 1.29
N ALA A 164 4.98 23.09 0.86
CA ALA A 164 4.29 22.63 -0.34
C ALA A 164 3.89 23.79 -1.25
N GLY A 165 3.90 23.54 -2.56
CA GLY A 165 3.57 24.50 -3.60
C GLY A 165 4.47 25.73 -3.59
N ASN A 166 3.83 26.90 -3.69
CA ASN A 166 4.49 28.21 -3.62
C ASN A 166 4.41 28.83 -2.22
N GLU A 167 3.99 28.06 -1.20
CA GLU A 167 3.87 28.56 0.16
C GLU A 167 5.24 28.86 0.76
N SER A 168 5.34 29.93 1.55
CA SER A 168 6.52 30.26 2.35
C SER A 168 6.52 29.57 3.71
N THR A 169 5.34 29.17 4.20
CA THR A 169 5.16 28.55 5.50
C THR A 169 5.80 27.17 5.55
N ILE A 170 6.78 27.00 6.42
CA ILE A 170 7.26 25.68 6.84
C ILE A 170 6.30 25.18 7.91
N ARG A 171 5.65 24.06 7.65
CA ARG A 171 4.76 23.37 8.59
C ARG A 171 5.50 22.21 9.23
N GLY A 172 5.06 21.75 10.39
CA GLY A 172 5.68 20.62 11.05
C GLY A 172 4.81 19.96 12.11
N TYR A 173 5.21 18.74 12.47
CA TYR A 173 4.66 17.99 13.59
C TYR A 173 5.77 17.48 14.50
N LYS A 174 5.52 17.48 15.80
CA LYS A 174 6.24 16.67 16.79
C LYS A 174 5.36 15.50 17.20
N PHE A 175 5.92 14.29 17.15
CA PHE A 175 5.19 13.06 17.43
C PHE A 175 5.56 12.49 18.80
N THR A 176 4.55 11.96 19.49
CA THR A 176 4.74 11.08 20.64
C THR A 176 3.94 9.81 20.44
N TYR A 177 4.39 8.74 21.09
CA TYR A 177 3.83 7.41 20.95
C TYR A 177 3.74 6.76 22.32
N ASP A 178 2.82 5.81 22.47
CA ASP A 178 2.79 4.96 23.65
C ASP A 178 3.87 3.85 23.60
N GLY A 179 3.90 3.00 24.63
CA GLY A 179 4.86 1.89 24.71
C GLY A 179 4.73 0.84 23.60
N LEU A 180 3.60 0.80 22.88
CA LEU A 180 3.36 -0.08 21.74
C LEU A 180 3.65 0.60 20.39
N SER A 181 4.23 1.81 20.43
CA SER A 181 4.48 2.64 19.25
C SER A 181 3.21 3.08 18.49
N ARG A 182 2.07 3.18 19.18
CA ARG A 182 0.84 3.80 18.64
C ARG A 182 0.91 5.32 18.84
N LEU A 183 0.40 6.10 17.89
CA LEU A 183 0.45 7.55 17.91
C LEU A 183 -0.36 8.11 19.08
N MET A 184 0.24 8.96 19.90
CA MET A 184 -0.47 9.65 20.99
C MET A 184 -0.70 11.12 20.66
N ASN A 185 0.33 11.81 20.17
CA ASN A 185 0.21 13.22 19.80
C ASN A 185 0.95 13.48 18.51
N ALA A 186 0.34 14.28 17.64
CA ALA A 186 0.96 14.99 16.54
C ALA A 186 0.77 16.48 16.79
N THR A 187 1.73 17.08 17.51
CA THR A 187 1.67 18.50 17.86
C THR A 187 2.10 19.34 16.67
N TYR A 188 1.17 20.11 16.11
CA TYR A 188 1.45 21.01 14.99
C TYR A 188 2.31 22.20 15.41
N GLY A 189 3.13 22.68 14.50
CA GLY A 189 3.77 23.99 14.58
C GLY A 189 4.29 24.44 13.22
N GLU A 190 4.67 25.70 13.13
CA GLU A 190 5.29 26.29 11.95
C GLU A 190 6.76 26.63 12.22
N THR A 191 7.48 26.97 11.14
CA THR A 191 8.93 27.17 11.07
C THR A 191 9.74 25.90 11.33
N ALA A 192 11.07 25.97 11.18
CA ALA A 192 11.95 24.85 11.48
C ALA A 192 11.89 24.39 12.96
N GLY A 193 11.51 25.30 13.87
CA GLY A 193 11.42 25.04 15.30
C GLY A 193 10.16 24.27 15.74
N ILE A 194 9.10 24.23 14.92
CA ILE A 194 7.79 23.63 15.26
C ILE A 194 7.28 24.15 16.62
N ASN A 195 7.43 25.46 16.84
CA ASN A 195 7.12 26.13 18.11
C ASN A 195 6.33 27.43 17.91
N THR A 196 6.06 27.85 16.67
CA THR A 196 5.14 28.93 16.34
C THR A 196 3.81 28.37 15.84
N ASN A 197 2.72 29.13 16.01
CA ASN A 197 1.37 28.72 15.58
C ASN A 197 1.02 27.29 16.05
N THR A 198 1.46 26.95 17.26
CA THR A 198 1.13 25.68 17.91
C THR A 198 -0.38 25.66 18.18
N ASN A 199 -1.00 24.48 18.06
CA ASN A 199 -2.46 24.27 18.21
C ASN A 199 -3.35 24.72 17.03
N ARG A 200 -2.81 24.84 15.81
CA ARG A 200 -3.66 25.03 14.62
C ARG A 200 -4.23 23.75 14.05
N PHE A 201 -3.40 22.73 13.89
CA PHE A 201 -3.76 21.48 13.20
C PHE A 201 -3.26 20.24 13.96
N SER A 202 -3.16 20.32 15.30
CA SER A 202 -2.72 19.19 16.12
C SER A 202 -3.76 18.06 16.12
N GLU A 203 -3.31 16.81 16.22
CA GLU A 203 -4.15 15.62 16.35
C GLU A 203 -3.61 14.74 17.49
N ASN A 204 -4.44 14.45 18.49
CA ASN A 204 -4.04 13.75 19.70
C ASN A 204 -5.00 12.59 20.02
N VAL A 205 -4.48 11.37 20.09
CA VAL A 205 -5.22 10.23 20.64
C VAL A 205 -4.91 10.16 22.13
N THR A 206 -5.89 10.50 22.97
CA THR A 206 -5.67 10.60 24.42
C THR A 206 -5.85 9.25 25.12
N ALA A 207 -6.53 8.29 24.50
CA ALA A 207 -6.63 6.92 25.00
C ALA A 207 -6.91 5.89 23.90
N TYR A 208 -6.32 4.72 24.10
CA TYR A 208 -6.68 3.47 23.41
C TYR A 208 -7.26 2.47 24.40
N ASP A 209 -8.11 1.57 23.94
CA ASP A 209 -8.43 0.37 24.70
C ASP A 209 -7.33 -0.71 24.56
N LYS A 210 -7.53 -1.85 25.21
CA LYS A 210 -6.58 -2.98 25.20
C LYS A 210 -6.44 -3.66 23.83
N ASN A 211 -7.45 -3.56 22.97
CA ASN A 211 -7.41 -4.07 21.59
C ASN A 211 -6.82 -3.05 20.61
N GLY A 212 -6.58 -1.82 21.05
CA GLY A 212 -6.12 -0.73 20.20
C GLY A 212 -7.22 -0.03 19.43
N ASN A 213 -8.47 -0.07 19.89
CA ASN A 213 -9.44 0.92 19.40
C ASN A 213 -9.11 2.29 20.01
N ILE A 214 -9.22 3.34 19.20
CA ILE A 214 -9.24 4.72 19.69
C ILE A 214 -10.45 4.87 20.61
N LYS A 215 -10.24 5.32 21.84
CA LYS A 215 -11.31 5.69 22.79
C LYS A 215 -11.60 7.17 22.76
N THR A 216 -10.59 7.99 22.56
CA THR A 216 -10.71 9.45 22.56
C THR A 216 -9.73 10.08 21.60
N LEU A 217 -10.20 11.05 20.81
CA LEU A 217 -9.42 11.75 19.78
C LEU A 217 -9.71 13.25 19.85
N GLN A 218 -8.66 14.06 19.85
CA GLN A 218 -8.77 15.51 19.77
C GLN A 218 -8.15 16.01 18.47
N ARG A 219 -8.82 16.93 17.79
CA ARG A 219 -8.27 17.65 16.64
C ARG A 219 -8.43 19.14 16.80
N TYR A 220 -7.38 19.86 16.45
CA TYR A 220 -7.37 21.32 16.38
C TYR A 220 -7.47 21.72 14.92
N GLY A 221 -8.17 22.81 14.64
CA GLY A 221 -8.40 23.31 13.29
C GLY A 221 -8.67 24.80 13.27
N GLN A 222 -8.96 25.31 12.09
CA GLN A 222 -9.43 26.70 11.92
C GLN A 222 -10.88 26.80 12.42
N THR A 223 -11.16 27.76 13.30
CA THR A 223 -12.50 28.00 13.89
C THR A 223 -13.12 29.33 13.46
N ALA A 224 -12.32 30.23 12.89
CA ALA A 224 -12.75 31.47 12.25
C ALA A 224 -11.77 31.86 11.13
N ALA A 225 -12.05 32.91 10.36
CA ALA A 225 -11.18 33.38 9.27
C ALA A 225 -9.70 33.52 9.66
N SER A 226 -9.40 33.92 10.91
CA SER A 226 -8.06 33.96 11.49
C SER A 226 -7.92 33.18 12.82
N GLY A 227 -9.01 32.58 13.30
CA GLY A 227 -9.07 31.88 14.58
C GLY A 227 -8.78 30.39 14.44
N TYR A 228 -8.11 29.82 15.43
CA TYR A 228 -7.78 28.40 15.51
C TYR A 228 -8.06 27.87 16.91
N GLY A 229 -8.46 26.60 17.01
CA GLY A 229 -8.82 26.00 18.29
C GLY A 229 -9.20 24.53 18.13
N LEU A 230 -9.72 23.95 19.22
CA LEU A 230 -10.23 22.58 19.24
C LEU A 230 -11.52 22.52 18.42
N ILE A 231 -11.53 21.67 17.38
CA ILE A 231 -12.68 21.43 16.50
C ILE A 231 -13.29 20.04 16.71
N ASP A 232 -12.54 19.13 17.35
CA ASP A 232 -13.02 17.80 17.71
C ASP A 232 -12.49 17.42 19.09
N ASN A 233 -13.37 16.92 19.95
CA ASN A 233 -13.06 16.32 21.24
C ASN A 233 -13.88 15.03 21.39
N LEU A 234 -13.49 14.03 20.63
CA LEU A 234 -14.27 12.82 20.39
C LEU A 234 -14.12 11.82 21.52
N THR A 235 -15.24 11.21 21.91
CA THR A 235 -15.32 10.04 22.79
C THR A 235 -16.05 8.91 22.07
N PHE A 236 -15.34 7.79 21.89
CA PHE A 236 -15.83 6.61 21.19
C PHE A 236 -16.44 5.63 22.20
N THR A 237 -17.71 5.30 21.99
CA THR A 237 -18.41 4.22 22.70
C THR A 237 -18.37 2.97 21.84
N LEU A 238 -17.80 1.88 22.35
CA LEU A 238 -17.55 0.65 21.60
C LEU A 238 -18.29 -0.55 22.23
N GLY A 239 -18.83 -1.44 21.39
CA GLY A 239 -19.26 -2.78 21.74
C GLY A 239 -18.23 -3.79 21.23
N GLY A 240 -17.24 -4.16 22.04
CA GLY A 240 -16.07 -4.89 21.55
C GLY A 240 -15.22 -4.00 20.63
N ASN A 241 -15.03 -4.41 19.37
CA ASN A 241 -14.32 -3.61 18.36
C ASN A 241 -15.27 -2.79 17.45
N LEU A 242 -16.59 -2.97 17.60
CA LEU A 242 -17.61 -2.25 16.82
C LEU A 242 -17.91 -0.90 17.47
N LEU A 243 -17.96 0.15 16.65
CA LEU A 243 -18.29 1.50 17.10
C LEU A 243 -19.79 1.61 17.33
N ASN A 244 -20.25 2.07 18.48
CA ASN A 244 -21.67 2.25 18.74
C ASN A 244 -22.11 3.71 18.59
N ARG A 245 -21.26 4.63 19.08
CA ARG A 245 -21.53 6.08 19.16
C ARG A 245 -20.22 6.86 19.25
N VAL A 246 -20.22 8.08 18.74
CA VAL A 246 -19.13 9.04 18.93
C VAL A 246 -19.71 10.35 19.40
N ASP A 247 -19.28 10.81 20.57
CA ASP A 247 -19.64 12.13 21.09
C ASP A 247 -18.51 13.11 20.85
N ASP A 248 -18.82 14.28 20.31
CA ASP A 248 -17.93 15.41 20.21
C ASP A 248 -18.27 16.47 21.26
N ALA A 249 -17.30 16.76 22.13
CA ALA A 249 -17.42 17.79 23.16
C ALA A 249 -16.72 19.11 22.76
N ALA A 250 -16.30 19.28 21.51
CA ALA A 250 -15.76 20.54 21.02
C ALA A 250 -16.87 21.60 20.93
N ALA A 251 -16.61 22.79 21.47
CA ALA A 251 -17.56 23.91 21.45
C ALA A 251 -17.55 24.68 20.13
N ALA A 252 -16.45 24.58 19.36
CA ALA A 252 -16.28 25.25 18.09
C ALA A 252 -16.29 24.22 16.96
N SER A 253 -16.83 24.61 15.80
CA SER A 253 -16.76 23.83 14.58
C SER A 253 -15.65 24.34 13.66
N ALA A 254 -15.25 23.51 12.71
CA ALA A 254 -14.33 23.89 11.65
C ALA A 254 -14.92 25.01 10.77
N TYR A 255 -14.14 26.08 10.61
CA TYR A 255 -14.51 27.22 9.79
C TYR A 255 -14.67 26.84 8.32
N GLY A 256 -15.70 27.40 7.66
CA GLY A 256 -15.91 27.22 6.23
C GLY A 256 -16.20 25.79 5.78
N GLY A 257 -16.66 24.92 6.68
CA GLY A 257 -16.86 23.50 6.38
C GLY A 257 -15.55 22.72 6.25
N GLY A 258 -14.50 23.15 6.96
CA GLY A 258 -13.25 22.42 7.07
C GLY A 258 -13.42 21.00 7.65
N PHE A 259 -12.33 20.24 7.66
CA PHE A 259 -12.36 18.85 8.12
C PHE A 259 -12.57 18.76 9.64
N GLU A 260 -13.68 18.16 10.04
CA GLU A 260 -14.08 17.83 11.42
C GLU A 260 -14.99 16.59 11.40
N PHE A 261 -15.18 15.97 12.56
CA PHE A 261 -16.28 15.01 12.75
C PHE A 261 -17.60 15.79 12.81
N LYS A 262 -18.67 15.21 12.26
CA LYS A 262 -20.00 15.81 12.29
C LYS A 262 -20.86 15.05 13.27
N ASP A 263 -20.97 15.59 14.47
CA ASP A 263 -21.80 15.04 15.55
C ASP A 263 -23.27 15.43 15.37
N GLY A 264 -23.88 14.89 14.31
CA GLY A 264 -25.20 15.29 13.85
C GLY A 264 -26.36 14.66 14.61
N VAL A 265 -26.11 13.60 15.38
CA VAL A 265 -27.14 12.81 16.06
C VAL A 265 -26.67 12.44 17.47
N LYS A 266 -27.61 12.44 18.44
CA LYS A 266 -27.36 12.07 19.84
C LYS A 266 -28.21 10.88 20.26
N GLN A 267 -27.89 9.70 19.75
CA GLN A 267 -28.65 8.48 20.02
C GLN A 267 -27.80 7.45 20.76
N ALA A 268 -28.43 6.49 21.44
CA ALA A 268 -27.69 5.44 22.14
C ALA A 268 -26.82 4.62 21.18
N ASN A 269 -27.33 4.35 19.97
CA ASN A 269 -26.64 3.63 18.90
C ASN A 269 -26.75 4.46 17.61
N GLU A 270 -25.63 5.03 17.16
CA GLU A 270 -25.53 5.84 15.94
C GLU A 270 -24.90 5.07 14.79
N TYR A 271 -24.18 4.00 15.12
CA TYR A 271 -23.51 3.10 14.20
C TYR A 271 -24.11 1.70 14.37
N THR A 272 -24.38 1.02 13.26
CA THR A 272 -24.91 -0.35 13.28
C THR A 272 -24.14 -1.21 12.30
N TYR A 273 -24.15 -2.52 12.51
CA TYR A 273 -23.41 -3.46 11.68
C TYR A 273 -24.26 -4.68 11.31
N ASP A 274 -23.93 -5.29 10.18
CA ASP A 274 -24.41 -6.63 9.85
C ASP A 274 -23.67 -7.71 10.66
N SER A 275 -24.06 -8.97 10.47
CA SER A 275 -23.43 -10.12 11.15
C SER A 275 -21.97 -10.37 10.76
N ASN A 276 -21.52 -9.82 9.63
CA ASN A 276 -20.13 -9.91 9.19
C ASN A 276 -19.27 -8.77 9.77
N GLY A 277 -19.87 -7.83 10.51
CA GLY A 277 -19.20 -6.67 11.07
C GLY A 277 -19.01 -5.55 10.04
N ASN A 278 -19.82 -5.49 8.98
CA ASN A 278 -19.81 -4.38 8.04
C ASN A 278 -20.72 -3.26 8.53
N LEU A 279 -20.26 -2.02 8.45
CA LEU A 279 -21.02 -0.85 8.89
C LEU A 279 -22.29 -0.67 8.05
N THR A 280 -23.47 -0.86 8.62
CA THR A 280 -24.76 -0.73 7.90
C THR A 280 -25.41 0.64 8.06
N LYS A 281 -25.05 1.43 9.07
CA LYS A 281 -25.54 2.81 9.26
C LYS A 281 -24.49 3.67 9.94
N ASP A 282 -24.46 4.94 9.56
CA ASP A 282 -23.72 6.01 10.23
C ASP A 282 -24.66 7.23 10.27
N LEU A 283 -25.37 7.37 11.39
CA LEU A 283 -26.39 8.43 11.51
C LEU A 283 -25.78 9.82 11.54
N ASN A 284 -24.52 9.96 11.97
CA ASN A 284 -23.80 11.23 12.03
C ASN A 284 -23.49 11.79 10.63
N LYS A 285 -23.32 10.92 9.63
CA LYS A 285 -23.24 11.29 8.21
C LYS A 285 -24.59 11.26 7.49
N GLY A 286 -25.69 11.03 8.20
CA GLY A 286 -27.01 10.85 7.61
C GLY A 286 -27.12 9.58 6.75
N ILE A 287 -26.24 8.59 6.92
CA ILE A 287 -26.28 7.32 6.19
C ILE A 287 -27.32 6.42 6.85
N SER A 288 -28.45 6.22 6.16
CA SER A 288 -29.58 5.45 6.66
C SER A 288 -29.43 3.96 6.41
N THR A 289 -28.69 3.56 5.37
CA THR A 289 -28.40 2.16 5.03
C THR A 289 -27.13 2.06 4.20
N ILE A 290 -26.34 1.03 4.47
CA ILE A 290 -25.29 0.53 3.58
C ILE A 290 -25.56 -0.95 3.35
N THR A 291 -25.54 -1.34 2.08
CA THR A 291 -25.61 -2.75 1.68
C THR A 291 -24.27 -3.20 1.11
N TYR A 292 -23.98 -4.48 1.28
CA TYR A 292 -22.69 -5.07 0.95
C TYR A 292 -22.85 -6.23 -0.02
N ASN A 293 -21.83 -6.43 -0.84
CA ASN A 293 -21.72 -7.61 -1.69
C ASN A 293 -21.04 -8.77 -0.93
N VAL A 294 -20.89 -9.91 -1.61
CA VAL A 294 -20.27 -11.14 -1.06
C VAL A 294 -18.81 -11.00 -0.64
N LEU A 295 -18.13 -9.91 -1.02
CA LEU A 295 -16.74 -9.60 -0.64
C LEU A 295 -16.67 -8.63 0.55
N ASN A 296 -17.80 -8.30 1.19
CA ASN A 296 -17.90 -7.26 2.21
C ASN A 296 -17.46 -5.87 1.72
N LEU A 297 -17.61 -5.59 0.41
CA LEU A 297 -17.47 -4.25 -0.17
C LEU A 297 -18.86 -3.59 -0.31
N PRO A 298 -19.00 -2.29 0.01
CA PRO A 298 -20.29 -1.62 -0.03
C PRO A 298 -20.77 -1.53 -1.49
N ASN A 299 -21.94 -2.04 -1.82
CA ASN A 299 -22.51 -1.92 -3.17
C ASN A 299 -23.51 -0.75 -3.27
N MET A 300 -24.10 -0.30 -2.16
CA MET A 300 -24.95 0.87 -2.10
C MET A 300 -24.88 1.53 -0.72
N VAL A 301 -24.65 2.85 -0.72
CA VAL A 301 -24.81 3.75 0.43
C VAL A 301 -26.03 4.62 0.16
N THR A 302 -26.97 4.66 1.10
CA THR A 302 -28.19 5.46 1.03
C THR A 302 -28.20 6.47 2.16
N PHE A 303 -28.43 7.73 1.82
CA PHE A 303 -28.57 8.83 2.77
C PHE A 303 -30.04 9.02 3.15
N SER A 304 -30.29 9.65 4.29
CA SER A 304 -31.63 9.93 4.82
C SER A 304 -32.46 10.85 3.93
N ASP A 305 -31.81 11.66 3.08
CA ASP A 305 -32.46 12.52 2.08
C ASP A 305 -32.77 11.81 0.75
N GLY A 306 -32.52 10.50 0.66
CA GLY A 306 -32.73 9.70 -0.55
C GLY A 306 -31.59 9.77 -1.56
N SER A 307 -30.52 10.54 -1.31
CA SER A 307 -29.30 10.47 -2.10
C SER A 307 -28.66 9.09 -1.98
N THR A 308 -27.98 8.63 -3.03
CA THR A 308 -27.34 7.31 -3.06
C THR A 308 -25.96 7.35 -3.68
N ILE A 309 -25.11 6.42 -3.27
CA ILE A 309 -23.85 6.10 -3.94
C ILE A 309 -23.87 4.60 -4.20
N ALA A 310 -23.88 4.20 -5.47
CA ALA A 310 -23.84 2.80 -5.86
C ALA A 310 -22.46 2.46 -6.42
N TYR A 311 -21.92 1.32 -6.01
CA TYR A 311 -20.61 0.84 -6.46
C TYR A 311 -20.76 -0.52 -7.15
N THR A 312 -20.14 -0.68 -8.31
CA THR A 312 -20.07 -1.95 -9.03
C THR A 312 -18.65 -2.49 -9.00
N TYR A 313 -18.51 -3.77 -8.68
CA TYR A 313 -17.22 -4.46 -8.58
C TYR A 313 -17.18 -5.73 -9.43
N GLY A 314 -15.98 -6.11 -9.86
CA GLY A 314 -15.70 -7.49 -10.24
C GLY A 314 -15.66 -8.41 -9.02
N ALA A 315 -15.86 -9.70 -9.24
CA ALA A 315 -15.76 -10.73 -8.19
C ALA A 315 -14.32 -10.91 -7.65
N ASP A 316 -13.34 -10.28 -8.29
CA ASP A 316 -11.95 -10.13 -7.84
C ASP A 316 -11.76 -8.93 -6.87
N GLY A 317 -12.80 -8.12 -6.65
CA GLY A 317 -12.77 -6.93 -5.80
C GLY A 317 -12.41 -5.64 -6.53
N THR A 318 -12.13 -5.69 -7.84
CA THR A 318 -11.82 -4.48 -8.62
C THR A 318 -13.04 -3.57 -8.71
N LYS A 319 -12.92 -2.30 -8.31
CA LYS A 319 -13.98 -1.30 -8.50
C LYS A 319 -14.06 -0.93 -9.98
N LEU A 320 -15.25 -1.10 -10.57
CA LEU A 320 -15.47 -0.90 -12.01
C LEU A 320 -16.35 0.32 -12.30
N LYS A 321 -17.22 0.71 -11.37
CA LYS A 321 -18.12 1.86 -11.54
C LYS A 321 -18.59 2.42 -10.20
N THR A 322 -18.80 3.73 -10.19
CA THR A 322 -19.52 4.44 -9.13
C THR A 322 -20.63 5.29 -9.72
N VAL A 323 -21.81 5.32 -9.09
CA VAL A 323 -22.93 6.18 -9.46
C VAL A 323 -23.36 6.99 -8.24
N HIS A 324 -23.14 8.29 -8.27
CA HIS A 324 -23.61 9.23 -7.26
C HIS A 324 -24.93 9.85 -7.71
N LYS A 325 -25.97 9.73 -6.90
CA LYS A 325 -27.26 10.40 -7.10
C LYS A 325 -27.54 11.33 -5.94
N THR A 326 -27.73 12.61 -6.23
CA THR A 326 -28.03 13.66 -5.24
C THR A 326 -29.15 14.52 -5.78
N GLY A 327 -30.34 14.43 -5.18
CA GLY A 327 -31.55 15.03 -5.76
C GLY A 327 -31.79 14.51 -7.18
N SER A 328 -31.88 15.41 -8.15
CA SER A 328 -32.01 15.09 -9.58
C SER A 328 -30.67 14.87 -10.29
N THR A 329 -29.55 15.24 -9.68
CA THR A 329 -28.22 15.12 -10.29
C THR A 329 -27.70 13.69 -10.17
N THR A 330 -27.28 13.10 -11.29
CA THR A 330 -26.59 11.82 -11.34
C THR A 330 -25.21 12.01 -11.96
N THR A 331 -24.17 11.50 -11.31
CA THR A 331 -22.81 11.41 -11.86
C THR A 331 -22.41 9.95 -11.89
N THR A 332 -22.01 9.46 -13.06
CA THR A 332 -21.49 8.10 -13.24
C THR A 332 -20.01 8.17 -13.57
N THR A 333 -19.20 7.39 -12.85
CA THR A 333 -17.78 7.23 -13.12
C THR A 333 -17.50 5.77 -13.44
N ASP A 334 -16.98 5.49 -14.64
CA ASP A 334 -16.55 4.14 -15.04
C ASP A 334 -15.02 4.06 -15.00
N TYR A 335 -14.50 2.99 -14.40
CA TYR A 335 -13.07 2.72 -14.28
C TYR A 335 -12.72 1.55 -15.21
N CYS A 336 -12.04 1.84 -16.32
CA CYS A 336 -11.65 0.84 -17.33
C CYS A 336 -10.13 0.80 -17.43
N GLY A 337 -9.50 -0.06 -16.63
CA GLY A 337 -8.04 -0.04 -16.47
C GLY A 337 -7.58 1.32 -15.93
N ASN A 338 -6.71 1.99 -16.69
CA ASN A 338 -6.24 3.33 -16.35
C ASN A 338 -7.03 4.46 -17.04
N VAL A 339 -8.06 4.16 -17.83
CA VAL A 339 -8.95 5.18 -18.42
C VAL A 339 -10.18 5.36 -17.53
N VAL A 340 -10.40 6.60 -17.08
CA VAL A 340 -11.56 6.97 -16.26
C VAL A 340 -12.54 7.78 -17.09
N TYR A 341 -13.79 7.33 -17.10
CA TYR A 341 -14.90 8.03 -17.74
C TYR A 341 -15.75 8.74 -16.70
N GLU A 342 -16.28 9.91 -17.03
CA GLU A 342 -17.34 10.58 -16.28
C GLU A 342 -18.51 10.87 -17.21
N ASN A 343 -19.70 10.40 -16.85
CA ASN A 343 -20.93 10.50 -17.64
C ASN A 343 -20.73 10.04 -19.10
N GLY A 344 -19.96 8.96 -19.29
CA GLY A 344 -19.68 8.38 -20.60
C GLY A 344 -18.63 9.13 -21.44
N VAL A 345 -17.96 10.14 -20.90
CA VAL A 345 -16.87 10.89 -21.56
C VAL A 345 -15.53 10.50 -20.94
N GLN A 346 -14.52 10.21 -21.77
CA GLN A 346 -13.15 9.99 -21.31
C GLN A 346 -12.63 11.24 -20.60
N LYS A 347 -12.36 11.14 -19.30
CA LYS A 347 -11.94 12.28 -18.47
C LYS A 347 -10.45 12.22 -18.16
N LEU A 348 -9.98 11.11 -17.60
CA LEU A 348 -8.59 10.96 -17.14
C LEU A 348 -7.96 9.70 -17.74
N LEU A 349 -6.66 9.77 -17.96
CA LEU A 349 -5.78 8.62 -18.16
C LEU A 349 -4.76 8.61 -17.02
N LEU A 350 -4.85 7.61 -16.14
CA LEU A 350 -3.99 7.50 -14.97
C LEU A 350 -2.59 7.02 -15.36
N THR A 351 -1.58 7.57 -14.69
CA THR A 351 -0.17 7.20 -14.85
C THR A 351 0.46 6.97 -13.47
N ASP A 352 1.61 6.30 -13.40
CA ASP A 352 2.32 6.05 -12.12
C ASP A 352 2.69 7.36 -11.38
N GLU A 353 2.84 8.46 -12.12
CA GLU A 353 3.28 9.76 -11.61
C GLU A 353 2.15 10.79 -11.45
N GLY A 354 0.92 10.46 -11.84
CA GLY A 354 -0.16 11.44 -11.93
C GLY A 354 -1.21 11.02 -12.94
N TYR A 355 -1.64 11.94 -13.80
CA TYR A 355 -2.67 11.67 -14.80
C TYR A 355 -2.55 12.61 -16.00
N VAL A 356 -3.19 12.22 -17.10
CA VAL A 356 -3.41 13.07 -18.27
C VAL A 356 -4.89 13.44 -18.34
N THR A 357 -5.18 14.73 -18.51
CA THR A 357 -6.52 15.20 -18.83
C THR A 357 -6.81 14.90 -20.30
N LEU A 358 -7.77 14.02 -20.57
CA LEU A 358 -7.96 13.48 -21.93
C LEU A 358 -8.62 14.46 -22.91
N SER A 359 -9.26 15.52 -22.41
CA SER A 359 -9.87 16.56 -23.25
C SER A 359 -8.86 17.50 -23.90
N ASP A 360 -7.68 17.70 -23.28
CA ASP A 360 -6.64 18.62 -23.79
C ASP A 360 -5.23 17.99 -23.87
N GLY A 361 -5.08 16.74 -23.43
CA GLY A 361 -3.82 15.99 -23.49
C GLY A 361 -2.75 16.47 -22.50
N LYS A 362 -3.10 17.31 -21.52
CA LYS A 362 -2.12 17.84 -20.56
C LYS A 362 -1.78 16.85 -19.45
N TYR A 363 -0.49 16.80 -19.11
CA TYR A 363 0.02 15.98 -18.02
C TYR A 363 0.00 16.74 -16.69
N HIS A 364 -0.36 16.01 -15.65
CA HIS A 364 -0.41 16.44 -14.26
C HIS A 364 0.36 15.42 -13.41
N TYR A 365 1.14 15.91 -12.46
CA TYR A 365 2.10 15.13 -11.69
C TYR A 365 1.91 15.32 -10.19
N TYR A 366 2.11 14.25 -9.42
CA TYR A 366 2.03 14.24 -7.97
C TYR A 366 3.41 14.34 -7.32
N LEU A 367 3.61 15.36 -6.48
CA LEU A 367 4.73 15.41 -5.55
C LEU A 367 4.26 14.83 -4.21
N LYS A 368 4.82 13.66 -3.87
CA LYS A 368 4.37 12.85 -2.74
C LYS A 368 5.31 12.98 -1.54
N ASP A 369 4.75 12.86 -0.34
CA ASP A 369 5.56 12.73 0.89
C ASP A 369 6.06 11.29 1.12
N HIS A 370 6.77 11.08 2.23
CA HIS A 370 7.34 9.77 2.59
C HIS A 370 6.34 8.61 2.71
N GLN A 371 5.04 8.89 2.84
CA GLN A 371 3.98 7.88 2.93
C GLN A 371 3.28 7.67 1.60
N GLY A 372 3.66 8.42 0.57
CA GLY A 372 2.98 8.46 -0.71
C GLY A 372 1.75 9.38 -0.73
N ASN A 373 1.54 10.25 0.27
CA ASN A 373 0.43 11.20 0.23
C ASN A 373 0.68 12.25 -0.84
N ASN A 374 -0.32 12.56 -1.66
CA ASN A 374 -0.21 13.62 -2.65
C ASN A 374 -0.21 15.00 -1.96
N ARG A 375 0.95 15.66 -1.89
CA ARG A 375 1.10 16.98 -1.24
C ARG A 375 0.97 18.13 -2.22
N VAL A 376 1.38 17.94 -3.47
CA VAL A 376 1.31 18.95 -4.52
C VAL A 376 0.97 18.29 -5.84
N VAL A 377 -0.01 18.84 -6.55
CA VAL A 377 -0.26 18.56 -7.97
C VAL A 377 0.36 19.70 -8.78
N ILE A 378 1.20 19.33 -9.76
CA ILE A 378 1.77 20.28 -10.72
C ILE A 378 1.39 19.87 -12.15
N ASN A 379 1.23 20.84 -13.04
CA ASN A 379 1.12 20.54 -14.46
C ASN A 379 2.51 20.28 -15.08
N GLN A 380 2.51 19.90 -16.36
CA GLN A 380 3.73 19.65 -17.15
C GLN A 380 4.75 20.80 -17.18
N SER A 381 4.32 22.05 -16.98
CA SER A 381 5.20 23.23 -16.90
C SER A 381 5.75 23.49 -15.48
N GLY A 382 5.36 22.70 -14.48
CA GLY A 382 5.75 22.87 -13.08
C GLY A 382 4.91 23.90 -12.31
N THR A 383 3.80 24.35 -12.87
CA THR A 383 2.85 25.23 -12.18
C THR A 383 2.05 24.42 -11.17
N VAL A 384 1.92 24.94 -9.96
CA VAL A 384 1.14 24.34 -8.86
C VAL A 384 -0.35 24.49 -9.15
N GLU A 385 -1.09 23.39 -9.14
CA GLU A 385 -2.54 23.34 -9.35
C GLU A 385 -3.29 23.04 -8.05
N GLU A 386 -2.67 22.28 -7.14
CA GLU A 386 -3.26 21.91 -5.86
C GLU A 386 -2.15 21.66 -4.84
N THR A 387 -2.29 22.17 -3.62
CA THR A 387 -1.55 21.71 -2.43
C THR A 387 -2.52 21.03 -1.48
N ASN A 388 -2.08 19.96 -0.81
CA ASN A 388 -2.88 19.28 0.22
C ASN A 388 -2.08 19.14 1.51
N HIS A 389 -2.76 19.28 2.64
CA HIS A 389 -2.20 19.07 3.96
C HIS A 389 -3.09 18.15 4.80
N TYR A 390 -2.44 17.22 5.49
CA TYR A 390 -3.11 16.11 6.17
C TYR A 390 -2.83 16.13 7.68
N TYR A 391 -3.87 15.84 8.46
CA TYR A 391 -3.72 15.26 9.79
C TYR A 391 -3.06 13.88 9.66
N PRO A 392 -2.35 13.38 10.69
CA PRO A 392 -1.73 12.06 10.68
C PRO A 392 -2.64 10.94 10.19
N PHE A 393 -3.89 10.86 10.65
CA PHE A 393 -4.87 9.85 10.21
C PHE A 393 -5.52 10.14 8.83
N GLY A 394 -5.04 11.14 8.10
CA GLY A 394 -5.36 11.35 6.68
C GLY A 394 -6.45 12.38 6.39
N GLY A 395 -6.98 13.05 7.41
CA GLY A 395 -7.92 14.16 7.22
C GLY A 395 -7.29 15.35 6.52
N VAL A 396 -7.90 15.87 5.44
CA VAL A 396 -7.39 17.03 4.71
C VAL A 396 -7.76 18.33 5.44
N PHE A 397 -6.82 18.91 6.18
CA PHE A 397 -7.09 20.12 6.97
C PHE A 397 -6.98 21.42 6.18
N ALA A 398 -6.27 21.39 5.05
CA ALA A 398 -6.14 22.52 4.13
C ALA A 398 -5.83 22.02 2.73
N SER A 399 -6.44 22.66 1.73
CA SER A 399 -6.13 22.46 0.33
C SER A 399 -6.25 23.78 -0.45
N SER A 400 -5.41 23.98 -1.46
CA SER A 400 -5.53 25.14 -2.38
C SER A 400 -6.49 24.89 -3.55
N GLY A 401 -7.00 23.65 -3.72
CA GLY A 401 -7.82 23.26 -4.85
C GLY A 401 -8.42 21.86 -4.71
N ASN A 402 -9.14 21.42 -5.74
CA ASN A 402 -9.65 20.06 -5.81
C ASN A 402 -9.75 19.59 -7.27
N VAL A 403 -8.60 19.47 -7.92
CA VAL A 403 -8.51 19.13 -9.36
C VAL A 403 -8.66 17.63 -9.61
N GLN A 404 -8.48 16.80 -8.59
CA GLN A 404 -8.47 15.34 -8.68
C GLN A 404 -8.76 14.67 -7.32
N PRO A 405 -9.28 13.42 -7.27
CA PRO A 405 -9.76 12.80 -6.03
C PRO A 405 -8.72 11.99 -5.24
N TYR A 406 -7.53 11.71 -5.76
CA TYR A 406 -6.49 10.90 -5.10
C TYR A 406 -5.67 11.73 -4.10
N LYS A 407 -5.85 11.47 -2.80
CA LYS A 407 -5.25 12.30 -1.73
C LYS A 407 -4.27 11.51 -0.85
N TYR A 408 -4.73 11.01 0.29
CA TYR A 408 -3.93 10.31 1.30
C TYR A 408 -3.56 8.90 0.82
N ASN A 409 -2.28 8.55 0.93
CA ASN A 409 -1.63 7.36 0.33
C ASN A 409 -1.93 7.14 -1.17
N GLY A 410 -2.33 8.19 -1.90
CA GLY A 410 -2.78 8.07 -3.29
C GLY A 410 -4.14 7.37 -3.45
N LYS A 411 -4.92 7.21 -2.37
CA LYS A 411 -6.27 6.63 -2.42
C LYS A 411 -7.30 7.66 -2.83
N GLU A 412 -8.31 7.20 -3.56
CA GLU A 412 -9.43 8.02 -4.00
C GLU A 412 -10.29 8.40 -2.80
N LEU A 413 -10.51 9.70 -2.61
CA LEU A 413 -11.42 10.24 -1.60
C LEU A 413 -12.79 10.49 -2.23
N ASP A 414 -13.80 9.74 -1.76
CA ASP A 414 -15.19 10.03 -2.10
C ASP A 414 -15.79 10.99 -1.06
N ALA A 415 -15.82 12.27 -1.43
CA ALA A 415 -16.37 13.35 -0.60
C ALA A 415 -17.85 13.65 -0.89
N LYS A 416 -18.50 12.91 -1.81
CA LYS A 416 -19.88 13.20 -2.22
C LYS A 416 -20.82 13.04 -1.03
N LYS A 417 -21.71 14.03 -0.86
CA LYS A 417 -22.68 14.08 0.26
C LYS A 417 -22.05 13.98 1.66
N GLY A 418 -20.78 14.37 1.81
CA GLY A 418 -20.09 14.32 3.10
C GLY A 418 -19.68 12.92 3.53
N LEU A 419 -19.69 11.93 2.62
CA LEU A 419 -19.19 10.58 2.89
C LEU A 419 -17.76 10.63 3.45
N ASN A 420 -16.86 11.32 2.74
CA ASN A 420 -15.47 11.57 3.11
C ASN A 420 -14.72 10.28 3.45
N TRP A 421 -14.89 9.24 2.61
CA TRP A 421 -14.21 7.96 2.76
C TRP A 421 -13.14 7.77 1.70
N TYR A 422 -12.03 7.19 2.12
CA TYR A 422 -10.99 6.72 1.21
C TYR A 422 -11.28 5.29 0.78
N ASP A 423 -11.22 5.03 -0.53
CA ASP A 423 -11.27 3.68 -1.06
C ASP A 423 -9.86 3.07 -1.07
N TYR A 424 -9.62 2.12 -0.16
CA TYR A 424 -8.36 1.39 -0.09
C TYR A 424 -8.34 0.12 -0.96
N GLY A 425 -9.46 -0.26 -1.57
CA GLY A 425 -9.64 -1.46 -2.38
C GLY A 425 -10.36 -2.57 -1.62
N ALA A 426 -9.77 -3.09 -0.54
CA ALA A 426 -10.39 -4.14 0.27
C ALA A 426 -11.41 -3.62 1.29
N ARG A 427 -11.27 -2.36 1.71
CA ARG A 427 -12.10 -1.70 2.72
C ARG A 427 -12.20 -0.21 2.40
N HIS A 428 -13.25 0.43 2.91
CA HIS A 428 -13.35 1.89 2.94
C HIS A 428 -12.87 2.42 4.30
N TYR A 429 -12.18 3.55 4.27
CA TYR A 429 -11.54 4.15 5.44
C TYR A 429 -12.12 5.53 5.74
N ASP A 430 -12.53 5.74 6.99
CA ASP A 430 -13.00 7.04 7.47
C ASP A 430 -11.90 7.75 8.27
N ALA A 431 -11.30 8.76 7.65
CA ALA A 431 -10.23 9.53 8.27
C ALA A 431 -10.71 10.38 9.46
N ALA A 432 -12.00 10.73 9.54
CA ALA A 432 -12.52 11.48 10.68
C ALA A 432 -12.58 10.62 11.96
N LEU A 433 -12.64 9.30 11.79
CA LEU A 433 -12.69 8.32 12.87
C LEU A 433 -11.36 7.58 13.09
N GLY A 434 -10.40 7.70 12.15
CA GLY A 434 -9.14 6.97 12.18
C GLY A 434 -9.29 5.45 12.01
N ARG A 435 -10.35 4.99 11.33
CA ARG A 435 -10.69 3.55 11.25
C ARG A 435 -11.41 3.14 9.97
N PHE A 436 -11.33 1.85 9.64
CA PHE A 436 -12.06 1.22 8.53
C PHE A 436 -13.52 0.96 8.87
N THR A 437 -14.36 0.84 7.83
CA THR A 437 -15.81 0.61 7.94
C THR A 437 -16.20 -0.86 8.01
N THR A 438 -15.26 -1.76 7.71
CA THR A 438 -15.47 -3.22 7.71
C THR A 438 -14.29 -3.95 8.35
N ASN A 439 -14.53 -5.22 8.71
CA ASN A 439 -13.54 -6.08 9.35
C ASN A 439 -12.36 -6.36 8.38
N ASP A 440 -11.15 -6.45 8.92
CA ASP A 440 -9.96 -6.84 8.15
C ASP A 440 -10.08 -8.30 7.67
N ARG A 441 -9.98 -8.53 6.36
CA ARG A 441 -9.98 -9.90 5.81
C ARG A 441 -8.77 -10.72 6.30
N PHE A 442 -7.70 -10.05 6.76
CA PHE A 442 -6.52 -10.65 7.37
C PHE A 442 -6.44 -10.42 8.88
N ALA A 443 -7.57 -10.17 9.56
CA ALA A 443 -7.62 -9.97 11.02
C ALA A 443 -6.89 -11.07 11.82
N GLU A 444 -6.91 -12.32 11.36
CA GLU A 444 -6.18 -13.44 12.00
C GLU A 444 -4.66 -13.23 12.04
N LYS A 445 -4.09 -12.52 11.05
CA LYS A 445 -2.67 -12.11 11.05
C LYS A 445 -2.39 -11.07 12.14
N TYR A 446 -3.40 -10.32 12.55
CA TYR A 446 -3.32 -9.19 13.45
C TYR A 446 -4.08 -9.43 14.76
N HIS A 447 -3.99 -10.64 15.34
CA HIS A 447 -4.76 -11.02 16.56
C HIS A 447 -4.62 -10.05 17.76
N SER A 448 -3.53 -9.30 17.85
CA SER A 448 -3.28 -8.32 18.92
C SER A 448 -3.86 -6.94 18.63
N MET A 449 -4.61 -6.80 17.55
CA MET A 449 -5.09 -5.54 16.98
C MET A 449 -6.60 -5.63 16.73
N SER A 450 -7.33 -4.56 17.04
CA SER A 450 -8.66 -4.34 16.52
C SER A 450 -8.64 -4.46 14.98
N PRO A 451 -9.58 -5.21 14.38
CA PRO A 451 -9.64 -5.38 12.94
C PRO A 451 -10.10 -4.13 12.19
N TYR A 452 -10.49 -3.07 12.89
CA TYR A 452 -10.94 -1.81 12.26
C TYR A 452 -9.85 -0.73 12.26
N GLN A 453 -8.71 -0.95 12.94
CA GLN A 453 -7.71 0.11 13.08
C GLN A 453 -6.92 0.33 11.77
N TYR A 454 -6.56 1.58 11.49
CA TYR A 454 -5.68 1.91 10.38
C TYR A 454 -4.21 1.86 10.80
N GLY A 455 -3.36 1.21 9.99
CA GLY A 455 -1.90 1.28 10.12
C GLY A 455 -1.36 0.91 11.51
N ALA A 456 -2.01 -0.04 12.21
CA ALA A 456 -1.69 -0.39 13.61
C ALA A 456 -1.67 0.83 14.57
N ASN A 457 -2.50 1.83 14.31
CA ASN A 457 -2.52 3.13 15.01
C ASN A 457 -1.21 3.92 14.97
N ASN A 458 -0.32 3.64 14.02
CA ASN A 458 0.84 4.47 13.74
C ASN A 458 0.77 4.96 12.30
N PRO A 459 -0.12 5.92 12.00
CA PRO A 459 -0.35 6.39 10.64
C PRO A 459 0.77 7.30 10.13
N VAL A 460 1.90 7.40 10.84
CA VAL A 460 3.10 8.14 10.40
C VAL A 460 4.15 7.16 9.90
N LYS A 461 4.32 6.04 10.61
CA LYS A 461 5.26 4.99 10.24
C LYS A 461 4.63 3.93 9.35
N ASN A 462 3.31 3.75 9.35
CA ASN A 462 2.68 2.62 8.67
C ASN A 462 1.72 3.09 7.58
N VAL A 463 1.61 2.29 6.52
CA VAL A 463 0.63 2.44 5.46
C VAL A 463 -0.13 1.13 5.33
N ASP A 464 -1.47 1.18 5.33
CA ASP A 464 -2.27 0.05 4.86
C ASP A 464 -2.39 0.16 3.33
N VAL A 465 -1.81 -0.81 2.60
CA VAL A 465 -1.64 -0.70 1.14
C VAL A 465 -2.95 -0.89 0.42
N ASN A 466 -3.74 -1.88 0.82
CA ASN A 466 -4.98 -2.28 0.15
C ASN A 466 -6.19 -2.24 1.10
N GLY A 467 -6.04 -1.73 2.32
CA GLY A 467 -7.07 -1.87 3.34
C GLY A 467 -7.13 -3.31 3.84
N ASP A 468 -6.02 -4.02 3.90
CA ASP A 468 -5.90 -5.36 4.47
C ASP A 468 -4.45 -5.72 4.84
N SER A 469 -3.48 -4.90 4.43
CA SER A 469 -2.06 -5.25 4.44
C SER A 469 -1.24 -4.06 4.92
N ILE A 470 -0.79 -4.14 6.17
CA ILE A 470 0.03 -3.11 6.80
C ILE A 470 1.48 -3.26 6.39
N VAL A 471 2.10 -2.12 6.09
CA VAL A 471 3.52 -2.01 5.83
C VAL A 471 4.12 -0.96 6.75
N VAL A 472 5.27 -1.31 7.33
CA VAL A 472 6.00 -0.46 8.27
C VAL A 472 7.13 0.26 7.55
N LEU A 473 6.97 1.56 7.30
CA LEU A 473 7.99 2.47 6.77
C LEU A 473 9.28 2.42 7.59
N ASN A 474 10.43 2.44 6.91
CA ASN A 474 11.76 2.39 7.52
C ASN A 474 12.08 1.12 8.34
N TYR A 475 11.26 0.06 8.25
CA TYR A 475 11.59 -1.21 8.88
C TYR A 475 12.60 -1.97 8.01
N THR A 476 13.84 -2.05 8.50
CA THR A 476 14.93 -2.85 7.94
C THR A 476 15.23 -4.06 8.83
N SER A 477 14.23 -4.58 9.55
CA SER A 477 14.38 -5.85 10.25
C SER A 477 14.05 -6.97 9.27
N GLY A 478 15.09 -7.74 8.92
CA GLY A 478 14.98 -8.88 8.03
C GLY A 478 14.11 -9.98 8.62
N GLU A 479 12.81 -9.94 8.35
CA GLU A 479 12.01 -11.16 8.30
C GLU A 479 12.38 -11.93 7.03
N HIS A 480 13.60 -12.49 7.03
CA HIS A 480 14.16 -13.15 5.87
C HIS A 480 13.68 -14.60 5.82
N LEU A 481 12.79 -14.86 4.87
CA LEU A 481 12.39 -16.21 4.48
C LEU A 481 13.14 -16.57 3.19
N GLY A 482 13.86 -17.69 3.22
CA GLY A 482 14.44 -18.34 2.05
C GLY A 482 13.71 -19.64 1.73
N LEU A 483 13.88 -20.12 0.50
CA LEU A 483 13.41 -21.43 0.04
C LEU A 483 14.61 -22.30 -0.33
N LEU A 484 14.50 -23.60 -0.06
CA LEU A 484 15.32 -24.59 -0.73
C LEU A 484 14.47 -25.23 -1.82
N ILE A 485 14.98 -25.28 -3.05
CA ILE A 485 14.27 -25.86 -4.20
C ILE A 485 15.18 -26.91 -4.81
N GLN A 486 14.63 -28.10 -5.11
CA GLN A 486 15.41 -29.17 -5.72
C GLN A 486 15.59 -28.92 -7.22
N ASN A 487 16.80 -29.12 -7.74
CA ASN A 487 17.13 -29.02 -9.16
C ASN A 487 17.06 -30.37 -9.87
N SER A 488 17.24 -30.37 -11.20
CA SER A 488 17.15 -31.58 -12.05
C SER A 488 18.17 -32.67 -11.73
N SER A 489 19.21 -32.36 -10.95
CA SER A 489 20.23 -33.30 -10.48
C SER A 489 19.94 -33.81 -9.06
N ASN A 490 18.70 -33.62 -8.56
CA ASN A 490 18.26 -33.97 -7.20
C ASN A 490 19.01 -33.22 -6.09
N ARG A 491 19.62 -32.07 -6.39
CA ARG A 491 20.32 -31.23 -5.41
C ARG A 491 19.46 -30.05 -4.97
N TRP A 492 19.60 -29.63 -3.73
CA TRP A 492 18.84 -28.51 -3.16
C TRP A 492 19.60 -27.20 -3.31
N GLU A 493 18.96 -26.20 -3.88
CA GLU A 493 19.50 -24.86 -4.11
C GLU A 493 18.77 -23.86 -3.20
N TYR A 494 19.51 -22.96 -2.56
CA TYR A 494 18.96 -21.94 -1.66
C TYR A 494 18.61 -20.68 -2.43
N TYR A 495 17.36 -20.25 -2.31
CA TYR A 495 16.81 -19.03 -2.87
C TYR A 495 16.37 -18.07 -1.77
N SER A 496 16.74 -16.80 -1.87
CA SER A 496 16.17 -15.81 -0.97
C SER A 496 16.18 -14.39 -1.52
N PHE A 497 15.42 -13.49 -0.90
CA PHE A 497 15.23 -12.12 -1.36
C PHE A 497 15.64 -11.11 -0.28
N ASN A 498 16.64 -10.27 -0.53
CA ASN A 498 17.14 -9.28 0.42
C ASN A 498 17.20 -7.89 -0.23
N GLY A 499 16.40 -6.95 0.28
CA GLY A 499 16.27 -5.64 -0.33
C GLY A 499 15.75 -5.77 -1.76
N ASP A 500 16.57 -5.47 -2.76
CA ASP A 500 16.27 -5.57 -4.18
C ASP A 500 16.93 -6.78 -4.89
N LYS A 501 17.63 -7.64 -4.14
CA LYS A 501 18.44 -8.74 -4.70
C LYS A 501 17.88 -10.11 -4.37
N ILE A 502 17.98 -11.02 -5.34
CA ILE A 502 17.76 -12.45 -5.12
C ILE A 502 19.10 -13.15 -5.00
N TYR A 503 19.19 -14.03 -4.02
CA TYR A 503 20.34 -14.87 -3.76
C TYR A 503 20.01 -16.29 -4.19
N ASN A 504 20.87 -16.89 -5.01
CA ASN A 504 20.90 -18.32 -5.31
C ASN A 504 22.25 -18.89 -4.85
N SER A 505 22.26 -20.02 -4.14
CA SER A 505 23.51 -20.64 -3.70
C SER A 505 24.41 -21.12 -4.84
N THR A 506 23.88 -21.53 -5.99
CA THR A 506 24.70 -22.04 -7.12
C THR A 506 25.23 -20.95 -8.05
N GLU A 507 24.60 -19.78 -8.07
CA GLU A 507 24.90 -18.70 -9.03
C GLU A 507 25.28 -17.37 -8.34
N GLY A 508 25.20 -17.30 -7.02
CA GLY A 508 25.43 -16.09 -6.23
C GLY A 508 24.23 -15.13 -6.25
N SER A 509 24.49 -13.83 -6.04
CA SER A 509 23.46 -12.79 -6.17
C SER A 509 23.04 -12.66 -7.64
N LEU A 510 21.78 -12.97 -7.93
CA LEU A 510 21.16 -12.90 -9.25
C LEU A 510 20.80 -11.47 -9.70
N GLY A 511 21.23 -10.45 -8.94
CA GLY A 511 21.25 -9.02 -9.31
C GLY A 511 22.61 -8.39 -9.00
N GLY A 512 23.24 -7.76 -10.02
CA GLY A 512 24.69 -7.57 -10.20
C GLY A 512 25.55 -7.05 -9.04
N GLY A 513 26.88 -7.31 -8.98
CA GLY A 513 27.79 -8.17 -9.74
C GLY A 513 28.87 -8.76 -8.79
N PRO A 514 29.82 -9.58 -9.29
CA PRO A 514 30.38 -10.76 -8.60
C PRO A 514 31.84 -10.57 -8.14
N GLN A 515 32.32 -11.31 -7.12
CA GLN A 515 33.62 -12.03 -7.13
C GLN A 515 33.59 -13.19 -6.11
N ASP A 516 34.11 -14.34 -6.53
CA ASP A 516 34.35 -15.59 -5.81
C ASP A 516 33.15 -16.38 -5.28
N ASN A 517 32.39 -17.01 -6.20
CA ASN A 517 31.72 -18.27 -5.90
C ASN A 517 31.58 -19.12 -7.17
N LYS A 518 32.70 -19.70 -7.62
CA LYS A 518 32.66 -20.88 -8.48
C LYS A 518 32.66 -22.12 -7.59
N GLY A 519 31.46 -22.53 -7.17
CA GLY A 519 31.24 -23.81 -6.52
C GLY A 519 29.76 -24.19 -6.63
N GLU A 520 29.48 -25.46 -6.91
CA GLU A 520 28.13 -26.02 -6.83
C GLU A 520 27.70 -26.06 -5.34
N LEU A 521 27.30 -24.93 -4.76
CA LEU A 521 26.72 -24.88 -3.41
C LEU A 521 25.25 -25.31 -3.49
N SER A 522 25.06 -26.55 -3.87
CA SER A 522 23.80 -27.26 -3.75
C SER A 522 23.99 -28.36 -2.71
N TRP A 523 22.93 -28.72 -1.99
CA TRP A 523 23.03 -29.71 -0.90
C TRP A 523 22.36 -31.03 -1.30
N PRO A 524 22.87 -32.19 -0.84
CA PRO A 524 22.23 -33.47 -1.11
C PRO A 524 20.85 -33.55 -0.45
N THR A 525 20.67 -32.85 0.67
CA THR A 525 19.41 -32.82 1.42
C THR A 525 19.21 -31.42 2.02
N PRO A 526 17.96 -31.04 2.36
CA PRO A 526 17.69 -29.83 3.12
C PRO A 526 18.37 -29.81 4.49
N GLN A 527 18.55 -30.98 5.11
CA GLN A 527 19.27 -31.12 6.37
C GLN A 527 20.76 -30.75 6.21
N ALA A 528 21.39 -31.17 5.11
CA ALA A 528 22.77 -30.81 4.81
C ALA A 528 22.93 -29.30 4.59
N PHE A 529 21.90 -28.58 4.10
CA PHE A 529 21.91 -27.12 4.10
C PHE A 529 21.90 -26.55 5.52
N LEU A 530 20.95 -27.00 6.35
CA LEU A 530 20.80 -26.49 7.72
C LEU A 530 22.07 -26.66 8.55
N ASP A 531 22.75 -27.79 8.36
CA ASP A 531 23.97 -28.16 9.09
C ASP A 531 25.25 -27.59 8.44
N SER A 532 25.15 -26.98 7.25
CA SER A 532 26.32 -26.49 6.51
C SER A 532 26.96 -25.24 7.11
N GLU A 533 28.25 -25.08 6.83
CA GLU A 533 28.99 -23.84 7.11
C GLU A 533 28.43 -22.63 6.35
N TYR A 534 27.69 -22.84 5.26
CA TYR A 534 27.00 -21.77 4.55
C TYR A 534 25.83 -21.19 5.37
N ASN A 535 25.22 -21.97 6.26
CA ASN A 535 24.08 -21.55 7.06
C ASN A 535 24.51 -21.08 8.46
N GLN A 536 25.18 -19.92 8.54
CA GLN A 536 25.70 -19.35 9.79
C GLN A 536 25.12 -17.96 10.06
N ASN A 537 24.92 -17.64 11.35
CA ASN A 537 24.55 -16.30 11.79
C ASN A 537 25.84 -15.50 12.07
N THR A 538 26.25 -14.64 11.14
CA THR A 538 27.52 -13.89 11.23
C THR A 538 27.38 -12.45 10.70
N TYR A 539 28.42 -11.63 10.92
CA TYR A 539 28.48 -10.21 10.57
C TYR A 539 28.99 -9.97 9.12
N LYS A 540 28.89 -8.70 8.68
CA LYS A 540 28.93 -8.22 7.29
C LYS A 540 30.15 -8.66 6.44
N GLU A 541 31.31 -8.90 7.05
CA GLU A 541 32.56 -9.20 6.32
C GLU A 541 32.54 -10.61 5.69
N ASP A 542 31.90 -11.60 6.33
CA ASP A 542 31.75 -12.95 5.78
C ASP A 542 30.68 -13.00 4.67
N LEU A 543 29.67 -12.14 4.74
CA LEU A 543 28.62 -12.00 3.72
C LEU A 543 29.17 -11.52 2.37
N GLU A 544 30.20 -10.67 2.40
CA GLU A 544 30.88 -10.17 1.19
C GLU A 544 31.78 -11.23 0.53
N SER A 545 32.17 -12.28 1.28
CA SER A 545 32.95 -13.42 0.76
C SER A 545 32.12 -14.49 0.05
N GLY A 546 30.78 -14.42 0.13
CA GLY A 546 29.86 -15.41 -0.46
C GLY A 546 29.85 -16.78 0.22
N LYS A 547 30.67 -17.01 1.25
CA LYS A 547 30.82 -18.31 1.93
C LYS A 547 29.68 -18.66 2.87
N VAL A 548 28.84 -17.70 3.24
CA VAL A 548 27.73 -17.85 4.20
C VAL A 548 26.51 -17.05 3.79
N ASN A 549 25.32 -17.45 4.24
CA ASN A 549 24.07 -16.71 4.06
C ASN A 549 23.84 -15.60 5.10
N GLY A 550 24.52 -15.64 6.25
CA GLY A 550 24.43 -14.67 7.34
C GLY A 550 23.11 -14.66 8.14
N TYR A 551 22.14 -15.52 7.81
CA TYR A 551 20.84 -15.59 8.49
C TYR A 551 20.78 -16.72 9.53
N GLY A 552 21.57 -17.79 9.36
CA GLY A 552 21.69 -18.87 10.31
C GLY A 552 20.37 -19.57 10.65
N TYR A 553 19.64 -20.03 9.64
CA TYR A 553 18.36 -20.75 9.78
C TYR A 553 18.50 -21.95 10.72
N GLN A 554 17.58 -22.11 11.66
CA GLN A 554 17.61 -23.22 12.63
C GLN A 554 16.59 -24.31 12.30
N GLU A 555 15.61 -24.02 11.44
CA GLU A 555 14.53 -24.93 11.08
C GLU A 555 13.97 -24.61 9.68
N GLY A 556 13.45 -25.63 9.01
CA GLY A 556 12.83 -25.58 7.68
C GLY A 556 11.57 -26.46 7.65
N TYR A 557 10.61 -26.13 6.78
CA TYR A 557 9.40 -26.94 6.58
C TYR A 557 9.42 -27.49 5.16
N LEU A 558 9.67 -28.79 5.02
CA LEU A 558 9.80 -29.41 3.71
C LEU A 558 8.43 -29.79 3.18
N ILE A 559 8.06 -29.26 2.02
CA ILE A 559 6.80 -29.55 1.35
C ILE A 559 7.09 -30.44 0.14
N PRO A 560 6.42 -31.60 -0.04
CA PRO A 560 6.53 -32.37 -1.26
C PRO A 560 5.98 -31.59 -2.45
N THR A 561 6.78 -31.45 -3.51
CA THR A 561 6.44 -30.71 -4.73
C THR A 561 6.66 -31.57 -5.97
N THR A 562 6.00 -31.20 -7.06
CA THR A 562 6.28 -31.73 -8.40
C THR A 562 7.32 -30.87 -9.12
N GLU A 563 8.05 -31.42 -10.09
CA GLU A 563 9.01 -30.66 -10.92
C GLU A 563 8.38 -29.41 -11.55
N LYS A 564 7.09 -29.48 -11.90
CA LYS A 564 6.34 -28.33 -12.43
C LYS A 564 6.16 -27.24 -11.37
N GLN A 565 5.87 -27.60 -10.12
CA GLN A 565 5.73 -26.66 -9.02
C GLN A 565 7.07 -26.02 -8.69
N ASP A 566 8.14 -26.81 -8.59
CA ASP A 566 9.50 -26.30 -8.34
C ASP A 566 9.92 -25.27 -9.39
N ARG A 567 9.62 -25.55 -10.67
CA ARG A 567 9.87 -24.61 -11.76
C ARG A 567 9.06 -23.31 -11.60
N ILE A 568 7.79 -23.39 -11.21
CA ILE A 568 6.96 -22.21 -10.98
C ILE A 568 7.47 -21.38 -9.80
N ILE A 569 7.86 -22.03 -8.70
CA ILE A 569 8.42 -21.36 -7.52
C ILE A 569 9.71 -20.63 -7.91
N LYS A 570 10.66 -21.35 -8.55
CA LYS A 570 11.93 -20.79 -9.02
C LYS A 570 11.70 -19.60 -9.95
N ASN A 571 10.83 -19.75 -10.95
CA ASN A 571 10.50 -18.67 -11.87
C ASN A 571 9.85 -17.48 -11.17
N THR A 572 9.00 -17.69 -10.17
CA THR A 572 8.34 -16.59 -9.45
C THR A 572 9.34 -15.80 -8.60
N PHE A 573 10.34 -16.46 -8.00
CA PHE A 573 11.46 -15.75 -7.40
C PHE A 573 12.14 -14.89 -8.46
N LEU A 574 12.57 -15.47 -9.58
CA LEU A 574 13.26 -14.74 -10.65
C LEU A 574 12.44 -13.56 -11.21
N GLU A 575 11.12 -13.70 -11.35
CA GLU A 575 10.20 -12.61 -11.77
C GLU A 575 10.06 -11.48 -10.72
N THR A 576 10.33 -11.76 -9.44
CA THR A 576 10.20 -10.75 -8.38
C THR A 576 11.39 -9.77 -8.35
N VAL A 577 12.49 -10.09 -9.06
CA VAL A 577 13.61 -9.16 -9.31
C VAL A 577 13.12 -7.91 -10.06
N ASP A 578 12.04 -8.01 -10.83
CA ASP A 578 11.58 -6.97 -11.78
C ASP A 578 10.75 -5.84 -11.18
N GLN A 579 10.39 -5.94 -9.89
CA GLN A 579 9.39 -5.08 -9.29
C GLN A 579 9.96 -3.98 -8.36
N GLY A 580 11.29 -3.90 -8.24
CA GLY A 580 11.99 -3.00 -7.32
C GLY A 580 11.77 -3.35 -5.84
N TYR A 581 12.73 -2.99 -4.97
CA TYR A 581 12.48 -3.09 -3.53
C TYR A 581 11.37 -2.12 -3.15
N SER A 582 10.24 -2.69 -2.75
CA SER A 582 9.14 -1.96 -2.19
C SER A 582 8.93 -2.48 -0.79
N LEU A 583 9.11 -1.60 0.19
CA LEU A 583 8.79 -1.87 1.58
C LEU A 583 7.35 -2.40 1.71
N VAL A 584 6.47 -1.94 0.81
CA VAL A 584 5.05 -2.26 0.79
C VAL A 584 4.63 -3.42 -0.12
N GLY A 585 5.45 -3.76 -1.12
CA GLY A 585 5.04 -4.64 -2.21
C GLY A 585 5.82 -5.93 -2.35
N ASN A 586 7.12 -5.93 -2.03
CA ASN A 586 8.06 -7.00 -2.39
C ASN A 586 9.22 -7.10 -1.39
N HIS A 587 8.97 -7.76 -0.25
CA HIS A 587 10.02 -8.21 0.68
C HIS A 587 9.99 -9.74 0.80
N CYS A 588 11.08 -10.34 1.28
CA CYS A 588 11.32 -11.80 1.32
C CYS A 588 10.12 -12.67 1.69
N SER A 589 9.44 -12.38 2.79
CA SER A 589 8.29 -13.17 3.22
C SER A 589 7.15 -13.18 2.18
N ILE A 590 6.87 -12.04 1.55
CA ILE A 590 5.88 -11.89 0.49
C ILE A 590 6.31 -12.59 -0.79
N VAL A 591 7.60 -12.52 -1.15
CA VAL A 591 8.12 -13.20 -2.36
C VAL A 591 7.99 -14.72 -2.22
N VAL A 592 8.36 -15.26 -1.07
CA VAL A 592 8.23 -16.68 -0.74
C VAL A 592 6.78 -17.13 -0.84
N GLN A 593 5.86 -16.40 -0.20
CA GLN A 593 4.42 -16.70 -0.24
C GLN A 593 3.83 -16.59 -1.65
N LYS A 594 4.16 -15.54 -2.40
CA LYS A 594 3.75 -15.38 -3.80
C LYS A 594 4.20 -16.56 -4.65
N SER A 595 5.46 -17.00 -4.47
CA SER A 595 6.05 -18.09 -5.26
C SER A 595 5.40 -19.43 -5.02
N LEU A 596 5.15 -19.77 -3.75
CA LEU A 596 4.43 -20.99 -3.37
C LEU A 596 2.96 -20.94 -3.85
N ASN A 597 2.24 -19.84 -3.61
CA ASN A 597 0.85 -19.72 -4.06
C ASN A 597 0.71 -19.79 -5.58
N LYS A 598 1.66 -19.21 -6.32
CA LYS A 598 1.67 -19.28 -7.79
C LYS A 598 1.92 -20.71 -8.30
N ALA A 599 2.65 -21.52 -7.53
CA ALA A 599 2.80 -22.95 -7.77
C ALA A 599 1.61 -23.81 -7.27
N GLY A 600 0.54 -23.17 -6.78
CA GLY A 600 -0.63 -23.87 -6.24
C GLY A 600 -0.38 -24.52 -4.88
N ILE A 601 0.71 -24.15 -4.19
CA ILE A 601 1.03 -24.57 -2.83
C ILE A 601 0.47 -23.51 -1.89
N GLU A 602 -0.54 -23.89 -1.12
CA GLU A 602 -1.30 -22.95 -0.30
C GLU A 602 -0.45 -22.48 0.88
N THR A 603 -0.11 -21.20 0.90
CA THR A 603 0.61 -20.60 2.05
C THR A 603 -0.33 -19.83 2.98
N MET A 604 -1.63 -19.93 2.72
CA MET A 604 -2.70 -19.23 3.42
C MET A 604 -3.84 -20.20 3.65
N ASN A 605 -4.55 -20.04 4.77
CA ASN A 605 -5.72 -20.86 5.05
C ASN A 605 -6.80 -20.56 4.00
N LYS A 606 -7.20 -21.56 3.19
CA LYS A 606 -8.53 -21.54 2.59
C LYS A 606 -9.54 -21.58 3.73
N MET A 607 -10.45 -20.61 3.79
CA MET A 607 -11.57 -20.68 4.74
C MET A 607 -12.40 -21.94 4.45
N LYS A 608 -12.17 -23.01 5.22
CA LYS A 608 -13.25 -23.92 5.56
C LYS A 608 -14.03 -23.23 6.68
N VAL A 609 -15.21 -22.72 6.35
CA VAL A 609 -16.22 -22.40 7.35
C VAL A 609 -16.65 -23.73 7.98
N THR A 610 -15.95 -24.13 9.04
CA THR A 610 -16.45 -25.17 9.94
C THR A 610 -17.00 -24.48 11.17
N ASN A 611 -18.32 -24.40 11.25
CA ASN A 611 -19.03 -24.18 12.50
C ASN A 611 -18.60 -25.24 13.51
N ARG A 612 -17.92 -24.86 14.61
CA ARG A 612 -18.15 -25.45 15.94
C ARG A 612 -17.49 -24.73 17.10
N GLN A 613 -18.13 -24.93 18.25
CA GLN A 613 -18.13 -24.21 19.52
C GLN A 613 -16.92 -24.48 20.46
N THR A 614 -16.66 -23.46 21.29
CA THR A 614 -16.16 -23.40 22.69
C THR A 614 -15.32 -24.54 23.30
N GLY A 615 -14.15 -24.19 23.87
CA GLY A 615 -13.40 -24.99 24.85
C GLY A 615 -12.09 -24.31 25.33
N ASN A 616 -11.73 -24.49 26.61
CA ASN A 616 -10.80 -23.68 27.44
C ASN A 616 -9.26 -23.81 27.21
N ILE A 617 -8.56 -22.81 27.77
CA ILE A 617 -7.11 -22.46 27.92
C ILE A 617 -6.13 -23.63 28.20
N PHE A 618 -4.86 -23.57 27.74
CA PHE A 618 -3.62 -23.88 28.53
C PHE A 618 -2.29 -23.38 27.91
N ASN A 619 -1.28 -23.25 28.80
CA ASN A 619 -0.11 -22.36 28.91
C ASN A 619 0.99 -22.29 27.83
N VAL A 620 1.66 -21.13 27.84
CA VAL A 620 2.97 -20.80 27.26
C VAL A 620 4.11 -21.52 27.97
N LYS A 621 5.06 -22.08 27.21
CA LYS A 621 6.43 -22.37 27.65
C LYS A 621 7.42 -21.59 26.78
N VAL A 622 8.37 -20.94 27.43
CA VAL A 622 9.38 -20.06 26.84
C VAL A 622 10.62 -20.88 26.44
N ASN A 623 10.95 -20.90 25.14
CA ASN A 623 12.30 -20.95 24.56
C ASN A 623 12.23 -20.61 23.05
N PRO A 624 13.29 -20.15 22.36
CA PRO A 624 13.50 -18.73 22.07
C PRO A 624 13.43 -18.38 20.57
N TYR A 625 12.68 -19.13 19.76
CA TYR A 625 12.56 -18.84 18.33
C TYR A 625 11.10 -18.95 17.91
N LEU A 626 10.42 -17.81 17.82
CA LEU A 626 9.08 -17.73 17.27
C LEU A 626 9.19 -17.81 15.74
N LEU A 627 8.67 -18.88 15.14
CA LEU A 627 8.44 -18.97 13.70
C LEU A 627 7.67 -17.74 13.21
N SER A 628 8.06 -17.20 12.06
CA SER A 628 7.29 -16.09 11.46
C SER A 628 5.85 -16.55 11.20
N LYS A 629 4.88 -15.64 11.30
CA LYS A 629 3.47 -15.96 11.02
C LYS A 629 3.26 -16.55 9.62
N ALA A 630 4.10 -16.14 8.66
CA ALA A 630 4.13 -16.69 7.32
C ALA A 630 4.55 -18.17 7.31
N TYR A 631 5.59 -18.52 8.07
CA TYR A 631 6.06 -19.89 8.18
C TYR A 631 5.03 -20.80 8.86
N GLN A 632 4.41 -20.34 9.94
CA GLN A 632 3.35 -21.08 10.65
C GLN A 632 2.13 -21.35 9.75
N ALA A 633 1.78 -20.41 8.87
CA ALA A 633 0.70 -20.59 7.91
C ALA A 633 1.07 -21.61 6.80
N ILE A 634 2.33 -21.63 6.38
CA ILE A 634 2.83 -22.62 5.40
C ILE A 634 2.76 -24.03 5.99
N GLU A 635 3.23 -24.22 7.23
CA GLU A 635 3.14 -25.50 7.93
C GLU A 635 1.69 -26.00 8.03
N LYS A 636 0.78 -25.12 8.47
CA LYS A 636 -0.63 -25.47 8.67
C LYS A 636 -1.34 -25.92 7.38
N ASN A 637 -1.03 -25.30 6.24
CA ASN A 637 -1.76 -25.52 4.98
C ASN A 637 -1.16 -26.60 4.09
N ASN A 638 0.03 -27.11 4.43
CA ASN A 638 0.70 -28.13 3.66
C ASN A 638 0.99 -29.35 4.55
N PRO A 639 -0.05 -30.03 5.09
CA PRO A 639 0.10 -31.05 6.15
C PRO A 639 0.88 -32.30 5.73
N LEU A 640 1.16 -32.45 4.43
CA LEU A 640 2.04 -33.51 3.91
C LEU A 640 3.52 -33.16 4.06
N GLY A 641 3.84 -31.92 4.44
CA GLY A 641 5.17 -31.47 4.76
C GLY A 641 5.58 -31.82 6.18
N TYR A 642 6.87 -31.66 6.48
CA TYR A 642 7.41 -31.95 7.79
C TYR A 642 8.53 -30.97 8.16
N ILE A 643 8.66 -30.72 9.46
CA ILE A 643 9.72 -29.87 10.00
C ILE A 643 11.05 -30.62 9.95
N ILE A 644 12.07 -29.95 9.43
CA ILE A 644 13.48 -30.29 9.57
C ILE A 644 14.12 -29.26 10.51
N ARG A 645 15.02 -29.71 11.38
CA ARG A 645 15.71 -28.83 12.33
C ARG A 645 17.20 -29.04 12.19
N ARG A 646 17.97 -27.97 12.33
CA ARG A 646 19.43 -28.05 12.36
C ARG A 646 19.85 -29.02 13.47
N ASN A 647 20.74 -29.95 13.13
CA ASN A 647 21.35 -30.85 14.10
C ASN A 647 22.31 -30.00 14.95
N LYS A 648 22.13 -30.06 16.27
CA LYS A 648 23.02 -29.37 17.21
C LYS A 648 24.34 -30.08 17.35
#